data_AF-A0A1Q2C9E9-F1
#
_entry.id   AF-A0A1Q2C9E9-F1
#
_cell.length_a   1.000
_cell.length_b   1.000
_cell.length_c   1.000
_cell.angle_alpha   90.00
_cell.angle_beta   90.00
_cell.angle_gamma   90.00
#
_symmetry.space_group_name_H-M   'P 1'
#
loop_
_entity.id
_entity.type
_entity.pdbx_description
1 polymer ?
#
loop_
_entity_poly.entity_id
_entity_poly.type
_entity_poly.pdbx_seq_one_letter_code
_entity_poly.pdbx_strand_id
1 'polypeptide(L)'
;MAVDELEAINDAASDEDKASEATMEEVEKSYAELQSYYESQPEYFGIAVPYFTSKDAKEGPISALLSVADIPRAAIGVEGGVTIDQVQQLVDGFKQALPGLVQVHGDELLAARKQALSHIKDGMTTAEKLLVLNDWLGNYSNFDMADIMKNQKKDSSSEDTSKQAVEAKVQKAAADPFAELYKSTAFGTLTNRKSVCMSYTAAYNYLVQCAFPEVYKNSDGTWKTKDEVNGKLELKTDADGNAILDSEGNKQYITKVLKKDEDGNPVKDDQGNEIYEEGGTPDYMVDFVRIQWNSEVEMLGETSNFNNPHFFSAAKVDGKWYYVDSCYNDIYVECMQRNRVETDGNMTHSYFLVSDTTLRDQFKGNFDYIDTLYENVATDTTYEDSWVNKAQGPVSYDDTYYYYIKNTSSYSQSDGYKKGEEQIVRVPRKSGLTSSDGEEVLLNLSTGDTKSDNKEAAELVKKEFAVDNDVNSKKYAGITHSVGYYNSALYFNVNNKIFKYDLESDKITEVKEYNTVSAQQDEDNEFTGMSFTVTTDKDKTVHTVKNHPIAALAIKDDGKMYVSIATNYCYASDYKYEETNYNSEYMNYKMGNQTIKRGGDNDNQEFMWSANFVDTLDMSKVSSTDESAHHFDKVTVDSTCDANGFTEERCTDADCGIVKADTKEDTDQKATGHHYIKANDLYYTKDDAGNRKSGTYYLCTNCLDAQSSLPDGETAEHTYGNAKATWNDDNTKADVTVSCTVCQDKELDALLDDQNKDTQELIKTAETKDIKVKKPDDFDCEKGGNVTYVATATIDGKEYEVEKTVTVEAGQHTYGKPSYSWSKDDKGNMICVAKFTCEKCKKEEPPVPVKENATTDNGTITVEKVEPTCTEDGTYTYKAVVKFQGESYTETKVETVKKTGHKYDNNGVCTVCGHKRPTITLTSKKEVYTGKPISIDAPKVVGDVKDLKYSYYSDNACKNEISEPTDPGVYYVKVTADAGVTSNIATLTIVPQTAKITTVANATSYMTVSWNKVNKASGYYVYRSTNGKKFTKIATVKSANTAKYSDKKATKNGQKYVYKVVTYYNGNQTVSSAYSAAKTGYRLSTMKVSSLTNKKGKKVYIKWKKNSKSTGYQIKYVTGKSKAKTVKASSKAKTKTISKLKKGKTYKVRIRSYKKVSNVTYYSAWSKQKSVKIKK
;
A
#
# COMPACT_ATOMS: atom_id res chain seq x y z
N MET A 1 21.71 30.07 30.66
CA MET A 1 20.69 29.08 30.25
C MET A 1 21.31 27.81 29.69
N ALA A 2 21.89 27.80 28.48
CA ALA A 2 22.47 26.55 27.93
C ALA A 2 23.55 25.96 28.85
N VAL A 3 24.44 26.82 29.36
CA VAL A 3 25.45 26.45 30.36
C VAL A 3 24.81 25.87 31.62
N ASP A 4 23.76 26.50 32.15
CA ASP A 4 23.09 26.00 33.36
C ASP A 4 22.43 24.62 33.15
N GLU A 5 21.87 24.36 31.97
CA GLU A 5 21.31 23.04 31.65
C GLU A 5 22.41 21.98 31.51
N LEU A 6 23.55 22.34 30.90
CA LEU A 6 24.71 21.45 30.83
C LEU A 6 25.24 21.17 32.24
N GLU A 7 25.37 22.19 33.09
CA GLU A 7 25.75 22.03 34.50
C GLU A 7 24.78 21.09 35.22
N ALA A 8 23.47 21.30 35.07
CA ALA A 8 22.45 20.43 35.68
C ALA A 8 22.54 18.98 35.19
N ILE A 9 22.80 18.76 33.90
CA ILE A 9 23.03 17.42 33.34
C ILE A 9 24.27 16.77 33.97
N ASN A 10 25.36 17.53 34.09
CA ASN A 10 26.63 17.02 34.61
C ASN A 10 26.57 16.75 36.13
N ASP A 11 25.87 17.61 36.88
CA ASP A 11 25.71 17.48 38.33
C ASP A 11 24.84 16.27 38.71
N ALA A 12 23.84 15.95 37.89
CA ALA A 12 22.99 14.78 38.08
C ALA A 12 23.60 13.48 37.55
N ALA A 13 24.70 13.54 36.79
CA ALA A 13 25.36 12.37 36.23
C ALA A 13 26.01 11.49 37.32
N SER A 14 26.02 10.17 37.08
CA SER A 14 26.77 9.25 37.93
C SER A 14 28.26 9.61 37.93
N ASP A 15 29.02 9.24 38.96
CA ASP A 15 30.45 9.56 39.03
C ASP A 15 31.26 9.01 37.84
N GLU A 16 30.77 7.95 37.18
CA GLU A 16 31.37 7.38 35.97
C GLU A 16 31.01 8.15 34.68
N ASP A 17 29.88 8.86 34.67
CA ASP A 17 29.35 9.61 33.52
C ASP A 17 29.62 11.13 33.62
N LYS A 18 30.24 11.61 34.71
CA LYS A 18 30.61 13.02 34.90
C LYS A 18 31.65 13.47 33.87
N ALA A 19 31.34 14.57 33.20
CA ALA A 19 32.19 15.20 32.22
C ALA A 19 33.29 16.04 32.88
N SER A 20 34.44 16.11 32.21
CA SER A 20 35.52 17.01 32.59
C SER A 20 35.17 18.46 32.26
N GLU A 21 35.77 19.43 32.96
CA GLU A 21 35.64 20.86 32.65
C GLU A 21 35.98 21.16 31.18
N ALA A 22 36.99 20.49 30.61
CA ALA A 22 37.33 20.62 29.20
C ALA A 22 36.23 20.09 28.25
N THR A 23 35.52 19.03 28.64
CA THR A 23 34.38 18.50 27.86
C THR A 23 33.20 19.47 27.93
N MET A 24 32.94 20.06 29.10
CA MET A 24 31.91 21.08 29.30
C MET A 24 32.16 22.30 28.40
N GLU A 25 33.39 22.84 28.42
CA GLU A 25 33.78 23.95 27.54
C GLU A 25 33.64 23.61 26.05
N GLU A 26 33.91 22.36 25.65
CA GLU A 26 33.80 21.90 24.26
C GLU A 26 32.34 21.86 23.77
N VAL A 27 31.40 21.40 24.61
CA VAL A 27 29.97 21.33 24.27
C VAL A 27 29.35 22.71 24.22
N GLU A 28 29.70 23.59 25.16
CA GLU A 28 29.27 24.99 25.15
C GLU A 28 29.72 25.70 23.87
N LYS A 29 31.00 25.53 23.50
CA LYS A 29 31.53 26.10 22.27
C LYS A 29 30.84 25.52 21.03
N SER A 30 30.63 24.20 21.00
CA SER A 30 29.99 23.54 19.86
C SER A 30 28.54 23.99 19.69
N TYR A 31 27.83 24.19 20.79
CA TYR A 31 26.47 24.73 20.79
C TYR A 31 26.46 26.18 20.32
N ALA A 32 27.38 27.02 20.80
CA ALA A 32 27.51 28.40 20.36
C ALA A 32 27.82 28.51 18.85
N GLU A 33 28.64 27.61 18.31
CA GLU A 33 28.94 27.53 16.87
C GLU A 33 27.70 27.11 16.05
N LEU A 34 26.94 26.12 16.52
CA LEU A 34 25.68 25.68 15.90
C LEU A 34 24.68 26.85 15.84
N GLN A 35 24.46 27.51 16.98
CA GLN A 35 23.54 28.63 17.10
C GLN A 35 23.97 29.81 16.22
N SER A 36 25.27 30.16 16.22
CA SER A 36 25.82 31.21 15.37
C SER A 36 25.60 30.93 13.89
N TYR A 37 25.73 29.67 13.44
CA TYR A 37 25.47 29.32 12.05
C TYR A 37 23.98 29.50 11.71
N TYR A 38 23.09 29.00 12.57
CA TYR A 38 21.63 29.11 12.41
C TYR A 38 21.21 30.58 12.25
N GLU A 39 21.65 31.43 13.17
CA GLU A 39 21.40 32.88 13.17
C GLU A 39 22.02 33.62 11.98
N SER A 40 23.13 33.12 11.43
CA SER A 40 23.76 33.72 10.24
C SER A 40 23.00 33.46 8.93
N GLN A 41 21.98 32.57 8.95
CA GLN A 41 21.24 32.14 7.77
C GLN A 41 19.71 32.42 7.86
N PRO A 42 19.27 33.64 8.25
CA PRO A 42 17.85 33.92 8.50
C PRO A 42 16.99 33.84 7.23
N GLU A 43 17.62 33.92 6.05
CA GLU A 43 16.94 33.70 4.78
C GLU A 43 16.33 32.30 4.64
N TYR A 44 16.87 31.29 5.34
CA TYR A 44 16.40 29.91 5.28
C TYR A 44 15.69 29.46 6.56
N PHE A 45 16.06 30.03 7.71
CA PHE A 45 15.57 29.61 9.02
C PHE A 45 14.68 30.64 9.72
N GLY A 46 14.53 31.84 9.12
CA GLY A 46 13.92 32.98 9.79
C GLY A 46 14.79 33.54 10.91
N ILE A 47 14.24 34.49 11.65
CA ILE A 47 14.74 34.87 12.97
C ILE A 47 14.42 33.72 13.91
N ALA A 48 15.49 33.10 14.42
CA ALA A 48 15.38 32.02 15.37
C ALA A 48 14.58 32.49 16.59
N VAL A 49 13.57 31.71 16.93
CA VAL A 49 13.15 31.52 18.31
C VAL A 49 14.40 31.13 19.13
N PRO A 50 14.60 31.66 20.35
CA PRO A 50 15.71 31.29 21.23
C PRO A 50 16.02 29.79 21.27
N TYR A 51 15.01 28.93 21.10
CA TYR A 51 15.16 27.49 21.03
C TYR A 51 14.51 26.88 19.77
N PHE A 52 15.06 25.76 19.29
CA PHE A 52 14.66 25.12 18.01
C PHE A 52 13.17 24.73 17.93
N THR A 53 12.49 24.58 19.08
CA THR A 53 11.15 23.98 19.18
C THR A 53 10.20 24.63 20.23
N SER A 54 10.64 25.64 21.00
CA SER A 54 9.82 26.40 21.98
C SER A 54 10.55 27.70 22.40
N LYS A 55 9.89 28.62 23.12
CA LYS A 55 10.52 29.80 23.79
C LYS A 55 10.32 29.85 25.31
N ASP A 56 9.57 28.92 25.90
CA ASP A 56 9.04 29.06 27.27
C ASP A 56 9.86 28.39 28.40
N ALA A 57 9.54 28.82 29.63
CA ALA A 57 10.25 28.82 30.90
C ALA A 57 10.54 27.48 31.57
N LYS A 58 9.96 26.36 31.11
CA LYS A 58 10.38 25.04 31.60
C LYS A 58 11.59 24.59 30.79
N GLU A 59 11.51 24.54 29.47
CA GLU A 59 12.56 24.01 28.58
C GLU A 59 13.64 25.04 28.23
N GLY A 60 14.90 24.73 28.56
CA GLY A 60 16.02 25.54 28.11
C GLY A 60 16.54 25.15 26.72
N PRO A 61 17.54 25.88 26.21
CA PRO A 61 18.09 25.68 24.87
C PRO A 61 18.60 24.28 24.54
N ILE A 62 19.13 23.55 25.53
CA ILE A 62 19.56 22.17 25.37
C ILE A 62 18.34 21.23 25.33
N SER A 63 17.35 21.43 26.20
CA SER A 63 16.10 20.66 26.19
C SER A 63 15.41 20.70 24.81
N ALA A 64 15.27 21.90 24.24
CA ALA A 64 14.68 22.07 22.91
C ALA A 64 15.49 21.37 21.81
N LEU A 65 16.83 21.40 21.89
CA LEU A 65 17.69 20.68 20.94
C LEU A 65 17.50 19.16 21.06
N LEU A 66 17.36 18.64 22.28
CA LEU A 66 17.12 17.22 22.55
C LEU A 66 15.77 16.77 22.00
N SER A 67 14.74 17.63 22.05
CA SER A 67 13.43 17.35 21.47
C SER A 67 13.46 17.10 19.95
N VAL A 68 14.41 17.69 19.22
CA VAL A 68 14.64 17.40 17.79
C VAL A 68 15.02 15.94 17.55
N ALA A 69 15.64 15.29 18.54
CA ALA A 69 16.00 13.88 18.53
C ALA A 69 14.97 13.00 19.27
N ASP A 70 13.76 13.52 19.52
CA ASP A 70 12.70 12.86 20.30
C ASP A 70 13.15 12.53 21.75
N ILE A 71 14.17 13.18 22.30
CA ILE A 71 14.62 12.91 23.67
C ILE A 71 13.75 13.73 24.65
N PRO A 72 13.08 13.09 25.61
CA PRO A 72 12.15 13.78 26.49
C PRO A 72 12.87 14.65 27.50
N ARG A 73 12.22 15.76 27.89
CA ARG A 73 12.72 16.65 28.96
C ARG A 73 12.99 15.91 30.26
N ALA A 74 12.15 14.92 30.60
CA ALA A 74 12.30 14.13 31.81
C ALA A 74 13.63 13.34 31.88
N ALA A 75 14.40 13.25 30.79
CA ALA A 75 15.74 12.66 30.78
C ALA A 75 16.86 13.65 31.20
N ILE A 76 16.54 14.91 31.50
CA ILE A 76 17.50 15.96 31.87
C ILE A 76 17.58 16.08 33.40
N GLY A 77 18.81 16.20 33.94
CA GLY A 77 19.00 16.46 35.37
C GLY A 77 18.60 15.31 36.29
N VAL A 78 18.59 14.07 35.77
CA VAL A 78 18.29 12.85 36.53
C VAL A 78 19.40 11.81 36.36
N GLU A 79 19.69 11.06 37.43
CA GLU A 79 20.68 9.98 37.38
C GLU A 79 20.24 8.89 36.39
N GLY A 80 21.10 8.57 35.42
CA GLY A 80 20.78 7.63 34.32
C GLY A 80 20.03 8.25 33.14
N GLY A 81 19.86 9.58 33.11
CA GLY A 81 19.35 10.34 31.98
C GLY A 81 20.38 10.61 30.88
N VAL A 82 20.23 11.73 30.17
CA VAL A 82 21.17 12.15 29.11
C VAL A 82 22.53 12.55 29.71
N THR A 83 23.64 12.25 29.02
CA THR A 83 24.98 12.64 29.45
C THR A 83 25.56 13.77 28.60
N ILE A 84 26.58 14.48 29.10
CA ILE A 84 27.25 15.56 28.35
C ILE A 84 27.88 15.06 27.05
N ASP A 85 28.47 13.87 27.06
CA ASP A 85 29.04 13.25 25.84
C ASP A 85 27.96 13.01 24.78
N GLN A 86 26.75 12.63 25.20
CA GLN A 86 25.61 12.45 24.30
C GLN A 86 25.11 13.79 23.75
N VAL A 87 25.04 14.84 24.59
CA VAL A 87 24.70 16.19 24.14
C VAL A 87 25.74 16.69 23.12
N GLN A 88 27.03 16.54 23.42
CA GLN A 88 28.13 16.88 22.50
C GLN A 88 27.97 16.17 21.16
N GLN A 89 27.71 14.86 21.18
CA GLN A 89 27.53 14.05 19.97
C GLN A 89 26.38 14.60 19.09
N LEU A 90 25.25 14.97 19.68
CA LEU A 90 24.11 15.54 18.97
C LEU A 90 24.42 16.92 18.41
N VAL A 91 24.98 17.81 19.25
CA VAL A 91 25.34 19.17 18.87
C VAL A 91 26.32 19.16 17.69
N ASP A 92 27.35 18.32 17.72
CA ASP A 92 28.30 18.20 16.62
C ASP A 92 27.67 17.62 15.35
N GLY A 93 26.80 16.62 15.50
CA GLY A 93 26.05 16.06 14.38
C GLY A 93 25.22 17.12 13.67
N PHE A 94 24.44 17.90 14.43
CA PHE A 94 23.61 18.97 13.91
C PHE A 94 24.43 20.12 13.32
N LYS A 95 25.50 20.54 14.01
CA LYS A 95 26.46 21.56 13.52
C LYS A 95 27.03 21.19 12.15
N GLN A 96 27.34 19.92 11.93
CA GLN A 96 27.87 19.42 10.65
C GLN A 96 26.79 19.28 9.57
N ALA A 97 25.56 18.92 9.95
CA ALA A 97 24.47 18.63 9.02
C ALA A 97 23.76 19.90 8.50
N LEU A 98 23.58 20.92 9.35
CA LEU A 98 22.81 22.13 9.05
C LEU A 98 23.30 22.89 7.79
N PRO A 99 24.61 23.09 7.54
CA PRO A 99 25.07 23.69 6.29
C PRO A 99 24.78 22.84 5.06
N GLY A 100 24.75 21.52 5.23
CA GLY A 100 24.35 20.58 4.19
C GLY A 100 22.90 20.79 3.77
N LEU A 101 22.01 21.05 4.74
CA LEU A 101 20.58 21.26 4.51
C LEU A 101 20.34 22.44 3.56
N VAL A 102 20.92 23.60 3.91
CA VAL A 102 20.88 24.82 3.09
C VAL A 102 21.50 24.55 1.71
N GLN A 103 22.64 23.87 1.66
CA GLN A 103 23.34 23.61 0.40
C GLN A 103 22.53 22.71 -0.56
N VAL A 104 21.81 21.72 -0.03
CA VAL A 104 21.07 20.73 -0.83
C VAL A 104 19.68 21.25 -1.19
N HIS A 105 18.94 21.79 -0.22
CA HIS A 105 17.50 22.08 -0.33
C HIS A 105 17.16 23.58 -0.33
N GLY A 106 18.12 24.48 -0.08
CA GLY A 106 17.85 25.92 0.05
C GLY A 106 17.17 26.55 -1.18
N ASP A 107 17.61 26.19 -2.39
CA ASP A 107 16.98 26.69 -3.64
C ASP A 107 15.48 26.28 -3.74
N GLU A 108 15.11 25.13 -3.18
CA GLU A 108 13.75 24.58 -3.22
C GLU A 108 12.87 25.25 -2.17
N LEU A 109 13.38 25.39 -0.94
CA LEU A 109 12.69 26.11 0.14
C LEU A 109 12.36 27.55 -0.26
N LEU A 110 13.32 28.29 -0.83
CA LEU A 110 13.09 29.67 -1.27
C LEU A 110 12.06 29.76 -2.40
N ALA A 111 11.93 28.72 -3.23
CA ALA A 111 10.93 28.66 -4.28
C ALA A 111 9.53 28.39 -3.71
N ALA A 112 9.42 27.51 -2.72
CA ALA A 112 8.18 27.23 -1.99
C ALA A 112 7.70 28.48 -1.23
N ARG A 113 8.59 29.13 -0.46
CA ARG A 113 8.30 30.42 0.17
C ARG A 113 7.76 31.44 -0.82
N LYS A 114 8.43 31.60 -1.96
CA LYS A 114 7.98 32.56 -2.98
C LYS A 114 6.57 32.24 -3.48
N GLN A 115 6.25 30.97 -3.63
CA GLN A 115 4.92 30.51 -4.03
C GLN A 115 3.90 30.88 -2.95
N ALA A 116 4.11 30.46 -1.69
CA ALA A 116 3.26 30.77 -0.55
C ALA A 116 2.96 32.28 -0.43
N LEU A 117 4.00 33.11 -0.46
CA LEU A 117 3.84 34.57 -0.35
C LEU A 117 3.10 35.21 -1.54
N SER A 118 2.97 34.53 -2.68
CA SER A 118 2.22 35.06 -3.83
C SER A 118 0.70 34.94 -3.69
N HIS A 119 0.26 34.15 -2.71
CA HIS A 119 -1.15 34.03 -2.31
C HIS A 119 -1.60 35.21 -1.46
N ILE A 120 -0.68 35.86 -0.75
CA ILE A 120 -0.97 37.10 -0.02
C ILE A 120 -1.20 38.24 -1.02
N LYS A 121 -2.36 38.89 -0.90
CA LYS A 121 -2.78 40.03 -1.75
C LYS A 121 -2.76 41.34 -0.96
N ASP A 122 -2.64 42.44 -1.69
CA ASP A 122 -2.73 43.78 -1.13
C ASP A 122 -4.08 43.97 -0.40
N GLY A 123 -4.04 44.64 0.76
CA GLY A 123 -5.24 44.90 1.55
C GLY A 123 -5.69 43.78 2.49
N MET A 124 -5.06 42.60 2.45
CA MET A 124 -5.32 41.54 3.45
C MET A 124 -4.92 41.99 4.86
N THR A 125 -5.79 41.74 5.82
CA THR A 125 -5.54 41.87 7.26
C THR A 125 -4.51 40.84 7.75
N THR A 126 -4.01 41.02 8.97
CA THR A 126 -3.08 40.07 9.60
C THR A 126 -3.67 38.66 9.66
N ALA A 127 -4.91 38.52 10.14
CA ALA A 127 -5.56 37.21 10.27
C ALA A 127 -5.78 36.51 8.91
N GLU A 128 -6.13 37.27 7.86
CA GLU A 128 -6.29 36.71 6.50
C GLU A 128 -4.96 36.21 5.92
N LYS A 129 -3.86 36.95 6.13
CA LYS A 129 -2.53 36.48 5.70
C LYS A 129 -2.16 35.17 6.38
N LEU A 130 -2.43 35.05 7.69
CA LEU A 130 -2.20 33.84 8.46
C LEU A 130 -3.03 32.67 7.91
N LEU A 131 -4.35 32.87 7.68
CA LEU A 131 -5.24 31.84 7.14
C LEU A 131 -4.78 31.37 5.75
N VAL A 132 -4.43 32.30 4.87
CA VAL A 132 -3.97 31.99 3.50
C VAL A 132 -2.68 31.18 3.53
N LEU A 133 -1.74 31.49 4.42
CA LEU A 133 -0.51 30.72 4.56
C LEU A 133 -0.78 29.33 5.14
N ASN A 134 -1.70 29.22 6.09
CA ASN A 134 -2.14 27.97 6.67
C ASN A 134 -2.68 27.07 5.56
N ASP A 135 -3.78 27.46 4.93
CA ASP A 135 -4.47 26.68 3.90
C ASP A 135 -3.58 26.40 2.68
N TRP A 136 -2.69 27.32 2.32
CA TRP A 136 -1.68 27.05 1.29
C TRP A 136 -0.76 25.90 1.70
N LEU A 137 -0.28 25.88 2.95
CA LEU A 137 0.56 24.81 3.47
C LEU A 137 -0.22 23.48 3.47
N GLY A 138 -1.50 23.52 3.88
CA GLY A 138 -2.45 22.39 3.87
C GLY A 138 -2.58 21.72 2.51
N ASN A 139 -2.61 22.53 1.46
CA ASN A 139 -2.69 22.04 0.08
C ASN A 139 -1.31 21.68 -0.52
N TYR A 140 -0.24 22.29 -0.01
CA TYR A 140 1.12 22.17 -0.55
C TYR A 140 1.85 20.90 -0.07
N SER A 141 1.63 20.50 1.18
CA SER A 141 2.30 19.38 1.83
C SER A 141 1.28 18.44 2.45
N ASN A 142 1.56 17.14 2.35
CA ASN A 142 0.81 16.12 3.05
C ASN A 142 1.51 15.82 4.37
N PHE A 143 0.77 15.37 5.35
CA PHE A 143 1.38 14.84 6.56
C PHE A 143 2.16 13.54 6.20
N ASP A 144 3.10 13.06 7.03
CA ASP A 144 3.92 11.87 6.71
C ASP A 144 3.56 10.68 7.59
N MET A 145 2.32 10.17 7.45
CA MET A 145 1.84 8.99 8.17
C MET A 145 2.80 7.78 8.06
N ALA A 146 3.51 7.65 6.94
CA ALA A 146 4.45 6.56 6.72
C ALA A 146 5.55 6.55 7.78
N ASP A 147 6.09 7.73 8.06
CA ASP A 147 7.15 7.92 9.02
C ASP A 147 6.64 7.75 10.45
N ILE A 148 5.46 8.28 10.75
CA ILE A 148 4.82 8.15 12.06
C ILE A 148 4.58 6.68 12.39
N MET A 149 4.00 5.90 11.49
CA MET A 149 3.69 4.48 11.76
C MET A 149 4.93 3.61 11.88
N LYS A 150 5.98 3.88 11.11
CA LYS A 150 7.26 3.20 11.28
C LYS A 150 7.90 3.45 12.64
N ASN A 151 7.63 4.64 13.19
CA ASN A 151 8.19 5.08 14.46
C ASN A 151 7.19 4.91 15.63
N GLN A 152 5.93 4.51 15.38
CA GLN A 152 4.94 4.24 16.42
C GLN A 152 5.37 3.05 17.27
N LYS A 153 5.43 3.27 18.59
CA LYS A 153 5.74 2.23 19.56
C LYS A 153 4.51 1.34 19.76
N LYS A 154 4.72 0.02 19.89
CA LYS A 154 3.68 -0.95 20.28
C LYS A 154 3.24 -0.84 21.74
N ASP A 155 3.95 -0.05 22.55
CA ASP A 155 3.66 0.15 23.97
C ASP A 155 4.10 1.57 24.31
N SER A 156 3.12 2.48 24.43
CA SER A 156 3.32 3.92 24.68
C SER A 156 2.87 4.31 26.09
N SER A 157 2.74 3.32 26.98
CA SER A 157 2.28 3.45 28.37
C SER A 157 3.05 4.50 29.19
N SER A 158 4.32 4.79 28.88
CA SER A 158 5.08 5.93 29.41
C SER A 158 6.31 6.31 28.55
N GLU A 159 6.80 7.55 28.66
CA GLU A 159 8.10 7.95 28.11
C GLU A 159 9.22 7.16 28.81
N ASP A 160 9.81 6.18 28.13
CA ASP A 160 10.98 5.45 28.63
C ASP A 160 12.21 6.38 28.69
N THR A 161 12.49 6.90 29.89
CA THR A 161 13.65 7.74 30.20
C THR A 161 14.87 6.94 30.66
N SER A 162 14.86 5.60 30.53
CA SER A 162 16.00 4.78 30.92
C SER A 162 17.25 5.12 30.11
N LYS A 163 18.43 4.96 30.73
CA LYS A 163 19.74 5.16 30.09
C LYS A 163 19.82 4.49 28.72
N GLN A 164 19.30 3.25 28.59
CA GLN A 164 19.30 2.49 27.34
C GLN A 164 18.39 3.11 26.26
N ALA A 165 17.21 3.61 26.63
CA ALA A 165 16.29 4.26 25.70
C ALA A 165 16.84 5.60 25.22
N VAL A 166 17.41 6.40 26.12
CA VAL A 166 18.08 7.67 25.79
C VAL A 166 19.28 7.41 24.88
N GLU A 167 20.15 6.45 25.21
CA GLU A 167 21.28 6.04 24.36
C GLU A 167 20.83 5.62 22.96
N ALA A 168 19.75 4.86 22.84
CA ALA A 168 19.22 4.44 21.54
C ALA A 168 18.73 5.62 20.69
N LYS A 169 18.04 6.60 21.30
CA LYS A 169 17.59 7.83 20.61
C LYS A 169 18.77 8.69 20.16
N VAL A 170 19.76 8.90 21.03
CA VAL A 170 21.00 9.62 20.69
C VAL A 170 21.73 8.93 19.54
N GLN A 171 21.91 7.60 19.59
CA GLN A 171 22.57 6.86 18.53
C GLN A 171 21.81 6.92 17.20
N LYS A 172 20.46 6.88 17.23
CA LYS A 172 19.62 7.05 16.04
C LYS A 172 19.86 8.43 15.41
N ALA A 173 19.71 9.49 16.20
CA ALA A 173 19.89 10.86 15.74
C ALA A 173 21.33 11.13 15.26
N ALA A 174 22.33 10.59 15.94
CA ALA A 174 23.73 10.73 15.53
C ALA A 174 24.09 9.92 14.27
N ALA A 175 23.34 8.86 13.94
CA ALA A 175 23.56 8.08 12.72
C ALA A 175 23.14 8.84 11.45
N ASP A 176 22.10 9.68 11.55
CA ASP A 176 21.65 10.55 10.45
C ASP A 176 21.12 11.91 10.95
N PRO A 177 22.02 12.80 11.45
CA PRO A 177 21.62 14.10 11.98
C PRO A 177 21.02 15.02 10.92
N PHE A 178 21.25 14.72 9.64
CA PHE A 178 20.63 15.43 8.53
C PHE A 178 19.13 15.11 8.43
N ALA A 179 18.75 13.84 8.61
CA ALA A 179 17.34 13.43 8.57
C ALA A 179 16.53 14.07 9.70
N GLU A 180 17.06 14.09 10.94
CA GLU A 180 16.38 14.70 12.09
C GLU A 180 16.19 16.21 11.88
N LEU A 181 17.24 16.95 11.48
CA LEU A 181 17.13 18.39 11.17
C LEU A 181 16.22 18.68 9.98
N TYR A 182 16.18 17.80 8.98
CA TYR A 182 15.29 17.96 7.84
C TYR A 182 13.83 17.88 8.25
N LYS A 183 13.48 16.99 9.20
CA LYS A 183 12.12 16.80 9.72
C LYS A 183 11.72 17.75 10.86
N SER A 184 12.65 18.50 11.43
CA SER A 184 12.36 19.49 12.48
C SER A 184 12.31 20.94 11.99
N THR A 185 12.78 21.20 10.77
CA THR A 185 12.83 22.56 10.22
C THR A 185 11.84 22.74 9.08
N ALA A 186 11.63 24.00 8.66
CA ALA A 186 10.80 24.34 7.50
C ALA A 186 11.22 23.62 6.21
N PHE A 187 12.45 23.08 6.14
CA PHE A 187 12.93 22.31 4.98
C PHE A 187 12.12 21.04 4.74
N GLY A 188 11.70 20.33 5.78
CA GLY A 188 10.94 19.08 5.66
C GLY A 188 9.67 19.31 4.84
N THR A 189 8.79 20.16 5.35
CA THR A 189 7.52 20.52 4.70
C THR A 189 7.73 21.21 3.36
N LEU A 190 8.57 22.26 3.30
CA LEU A 190 8.65 23.11 2.11
C LEU A 190 9.39 22.45 0.93
N THR A 191 10.18 21.39 1.17
CA THR A 191 10.97 20.74 0.11
C THR A 191 10.65 19.26 -0.11
N ASN A 192 10.18 18.52 0.91
CA ASN A 192 9.75 17.13 0.76
C ASN A 192 8.27 17.00 0.37
N ARG A 193 7.43 18.00 0.71
CA ARG A 193 5.95 17.95 0.62
C ARG A 193 5.31 16.80 1.41
N LYS A 194 6.10 16.22 2.32
CA LYS A 194 5.70 15.27 3.35
C LYS A 194 6.28 15.80 4.65
N SER A 195 5.44 15.92 5.66
CA SER A 195 5.77 16.66 6.89
C SER A 195 5.24 15.95 8.11
N VAL A 196 6.03 15.97 9.18
CA VAL A 196 5.56 15.66 10.53
C VAL A 196 5.20 16.97 11.24
N CYS A 197 4.39 16.88 12.30
CA CYS A 197 3.88 18.02 13.08
C CYS A 197 4.94 19.12 13.30
N MET A 198 6.11 18.78 13.84
CA MET A 198 7.21 19.73 14.08
C MET A 198 7.67 20.50 12.83
N SER A 199 7.98 19.83 11.71
CA SER A 199 8.37 20.50 10.46
C SER A 199 7.26 21.38 9.88
N TYR A 200 6.00 21.01 10.11
CA TYR A 200 4.84 21.74 9.63
C TYR A 200 4.74 23.09 10.32
N THR A 201 4.78 23.07 11.65
CA THR A 201 4.81 24.26 12.52
C THR A 201 6.03 25.12 12.23
N ALA A 202 7.19 24.51 12.02
CA ALA A 202 8.40 25.23 11.60
C ALA A 202 8.24 25.95 10.26
N ALA A 203 7.58 25.31 9.29
CA ALA A 203 7.29 25.91 7.99
C ALA A 203 6.29 27.06 8.11
N TYR A 204 5.21 26.88 8.87
CA TYR A 204 4.23 27.92 9.12
C TYR A 204 4.89 29.15 9.78
N ASN A 205 5.64 28.94 10.87
CA ASN A 205 6.37 30.00 11.56
C ASN A 205 7.33 30.75 10.62
N TYR A 206 8.13 30.03 9.83
CA TYR A 206 9.03 30.63 8.84
C TYR A 206 8.28 31.46 7.79
N LEU A 207 7.17 30.95 7.26
CA LEU A 207 6.37 31.64 6.25
C LEU A 207 5.72 32.91 6.83
N VAL A 208 5.21 32.86 8.06
CA VAL A 208 4.68 34.03 8.78
C VAL A 208 5.77 35.10 8.88
N GLN A 209 6.97 34.76 9.36
CA GLN A 209 8.05 35.75 9.43
C GLN A 209 8.38 36.38 8.07
N CYS A 210 8.31 35.60 6.99
CA CYS A 210 8.54 36.10 5.64
C CYS A 210 7.39 36.97 5.09
N ALA A 211 6.18 36.82 5.61
CA ALA A 211 4.99 37.57 5.23
C ALA A 211 4.84 38.92 5.93
N PHE A 212 5.56 39.13 7.03
CA PHE A 212 5.57 40.37 7.81
C PHE A 212 6.99 40.98 7.88
N PRO A 213 7.58 41.38 6.72
CA PRO A 213 8.93 41.93 6.67
C PRO A 213 9.10 43.22 7.50
N GLU A 214 8.04 43.97 7.76
CA GLU A 214 8.04 45.14 8.65
C GLU A 214 8.40 44.78 10.11
N VAL A 215 8.09 43.55 10.53
CA VAL A 215 8.45 43.04 11.86
C VAL A 215 9.88 42.49 11.83
N TYR A 216 10.23 41.68 10.82
CA TYR A 216 11.45 40.87 10.83
C TYR A 216 12.62 41.41 10.01
N LYS A 217 12.43 42.49 9.25
CA LYS A 217 13.45 43.10 8.39
C LYS A 217 13.60 44.59 8.64
N ASN A 218 14.81 45.07 8.44
CA ASN A 218 15.13 46.49 8.38
C ASN A 218 14.57 47.10 7.09
N SER A 219 14.51 48.44 7.06
CA SER A 219 14.01 49.21 5.91
C SER A 219 14.80 48.96 4.60
N ASP A 220 16.05 48.49 4.71
CA ASP A 220 16.90 48.09 3.58
C ASP A 220 16.66 46.66 3.09
N GLY A 221 15.76 45.91 3.74
CA GLY A 221 15.39 44.54 3.43
C GLY A 221 16.32 43.48 4.02
N THR A 222 17.33 43.85 4.81
CA THR A 222 18.09 42.89 5.61
C THR A 222 17.25 42.37 6.78
N TRP A 223 17.48 41.13 7.18
CA TRP A 223 16.88 40.56 8.38
C TRP A 223 17.40 41.28 9.63
N LYS A 224 16.51 41.59 10.58
CA LYS A 224 16.90 42.00 11.93
C LYS A 224 17.61 40.86 12.64
N THR A 225 18.34 41.13 13.70
CA THR A 225 18.93 40.12 14.58
C THR A 225 17.88 39.55 15.53
N LYS A 226 18.18 38.41 16.16
CA LYS A 226 17.28 37.84 17.17
C LYS A 226 17.08 38.80 18.35
N ASP A 227 18.10 39.53 18.75
CA ASP A 227 18.06 40.41 19.93
C ASP A 227 17.19 41.64 19.65
N GLU A 228 17.24 42.17 18.42
CA GLU A 228 16.39 43.27 17.98
C GLU A 228 14.89 42.91 17.96
N VAL A 229 14.56 41.63 17.73
CA VAL A 229 13.17 41.16 17.58
C VAL A 229 12.64 40.50 18.87
N ASN A 230 13.43 39.63 19.49
CA ASN A 230 13.07 38.84 20.67
C ASN A 230 13.46 39.51 21.99
N GLY A 231 14.33 40.52 21.95
CA GLY A 231 14.99 41.06 23.14
C GLY A 231 16.18 40.20 23.59
N LYS A 232 16.97 40.76 24.51
CA LYS A 232 18.09 40.10 25.17
C LYS A 232 17.64 39.50 26.49
N LEU A 233 17.87 38.20 26.66
CA LEU A 233 17.73 37.57 27.96
C LEU A 233 18.94 37.89 28.84
N GLU A 234 18.70 38.38 30.05
CA GLU A 234 19.71 38.65 31.07
C GLU A 234 19.35 37.97 32.38
N LEU A 235 20.35 37.48 33.11
CA LEU A 235 20.17 36.86 34.42
C LEU A 235 19.68 37.92 35.42
N LYS A 236 18.61 37.62 36.15
CA LYS A 236 18.15 38.45 37.26
C LYS A 236 19.11 38.31 38.42
N THR A 237 19.65 39.42 38.89
CA THR A 237 20.54 39.45 40.06
C THR A 237 19.95 40.28 41.20
N ASP A 238 20.23 39.89 42.44
CA ASP A 238 20.00 40.74 43.59
C ASP A 238 20.96 41.96 43.61
N ALA A 239 20.84 42.81 44.63
CA ALA A 239 21.66 44.01 44.77
C ALA A 239 23.17 43.71 44.93
N ASP A 240 23.53 42.49 45.32
CA ASP A 240 24.91 42.03 45.51
C ASP A 240 25.46 41.29 44.26
N GLY A 241 24.64 41.14 43.22
CA GLY A 241 25.01 40.47 41.97
C GLY A 241 24.79 38.96 41.97
N ASN A 242 24.14 38.38 42.99
CA ASN A 242 23.83 36.95 43.02
C ASN A 242 22.57 36.65 42.19
N ALA A 243 22.54 35.48 41.54
CA ALA A 243 21.38 35.04 40.78
C ALA A 243 20.13 34.93 41.67
N ILE A 244 19.02 35.52 41.23
CA ILE A 244 17.72 35.33 41.87
C ILE A 244 17.18 33.97 41.43
N LEU A 245 16.75 33.15 42.40
CA LEU A 245 16.19 31.82 42.14
C LEU A 245 14.66 31.84 42.26
N ASP A 246 13.98 31.00 41.48
CA ASP A 246 12.55 30.72 41.63
C ASP A 246 12.26 29.72 42.78
N SER A 247 10.98 29.36 42.94
CA SER A 247 10.53 28.42 43.98
C SER A 247 11.04 26.98 43.79
N GLU A 248 11.54 26.64 42.60
CA GLU A 248 12.10 25.34 42.25
C GLU A 248 13.64 25.35 42.30
N GLY A 249 14.25 26.51 42.60
CA GLY A 249 15.70 26.68 42.71
C GLY A 249 16.38 27.07 41.40
N ASN A 250 15.63 27.38 40.34
CA ASN A 250 16.20 27.73 39.03
C ASN A 250 16.52 29.24 38.94
N LYS A 251 17.59 29.57 38.20
CA LYS A 251 17.99 30.96 37.91
C LYS A 251 16.90 31.69 37.14
N GLN A 252 16.48 32.86 37.62
CA GLN A 252 15.51 33.71 36.92
C GLN A 252 16.19 34.58 35.87
N TYR A 253 15.48 34.83 34.76
CA TYR A 253 15.92 35.69 33.67
C TYR A 253 14.92 36.81 33.42
N ILE A 254 15.39 37.95 32.91
CA ILE A 254 14.58 39.06 32.39
C ILE A 254 14.88 39.25 30.91
N THR A 255 13.85 39.59 30.15
CA THR A 255 14.03 40.02 28.76
C THR A 255 14.12 41.54 28.73
N LYS A 256 15.24 42.07 28.23
CA LYS A 256 15.39 43.49 27.91
C LYS A 256 15.18 43.68 26.41
N VAL A 257 14.28 44.59 26.04
CA VAL A 257 13.97 44.83 24.62
C VAL A 257 14.77 46.02 24.10
N LEU A 258 15.03 46.03 22.79
CA LEU A 258 15.74 47.12 22.15
C LEU A 258 14.93 48.43 22.30
N LYS A 259 15.55 49.45 22.88
CA LYS A 259 14.97 50.78 22.97
C LYS A 259 14.95 51.42 21.60
N LYS A 260 13.79 51.96 21.20
CA LYS A 260 13.60 52.62 19.90
C LYS A 260 13.17 54.07 20.08
N ASP A 261 13.53 54.90 19.11
CA ASP A 261 13.03 56.29 19.02
C ASP A 261 11.60 56.34 18.44
N GLU A 262 11.03 57.55 18.33
CA GLU A 262 9.68 57.77 17.79
C GLU A 262 9.52 57.31 16.34
N ASP A 263 10.63 57.19 15.60
CA ASP A 263 10.68 56.71 14.21
C ASP A 263 10.95 55.20 14.12
N GLY A 264 11.08 54.50 15.26
CA GLY A 264 11.30 53.06 15.35
C GLY A 264 12.75 52.62 15.14
N ASN A 265 13.72 53.53 15.13
CA ASN A 265 15.14 53.20 14.98
C ASN A 265 15.79 52.85 16.34
N PRO A 266 16.80 51.96 16.37
CA PRO A 266 17.53 51.62 17.59
C PRO A 266 18.19 52.84 18.24
N VAL A 267 17.88 53.10 19.51
CA VAL A 267 18.56 54.14 20.31
C VAL A 267 19.94 53.63 20.70
N LYS A 268 20.95 54.48 20.52
CA LYS A 268 22.35 54.14 20.82
C LYS A 268 22.91 54.99 21.95
N ASP A 269 23.80 54.41 22.74
CA ASP A 269 24.59 55.12 23.75
C ASP A 269 25.67 55.99 23.08
N ASP A 270 26.39 56.77 23.89
CA ASP A 270 27.47 57.66 23.42
C ASP A 270 28.65 56.90 22.78
N GLN A 271 28.73 55.58 22.95
CA GLN A 271 29.72 54.70 22.30
C GLN A 271 29.19 54.03 21.03
N GLY A 272 27.93 54.28 20.66
CA GLY A 272 27.29 53.72 19.48
C GLY A 272 26.73 52.31 19.67
N ASN A 273 26.64 51.81 20.91
CA ASN A 273 26.00 50.53 21.22
C ASN A 273 24.50 50.73 21.40
N GLU A 274 23.72 49.75 20.96
CA GLU A 274 22.27 49.73 21.15
C GLU A 274 21.87 49.62 22.63
N ILE A 275 20.89 50.42 23.04
CA ILE A 275 20.36 50.44 24.39
C ILE A 275 19.19 49.45 24.48
N TYR A 276 19.20 48.60 25.51
CA TYR A 276 18.12 47.66 25.82
C TYR A 276 17.51 48.03 27.18
N GLU A 277 16.18 48.04 27.26
CA GLU A 277 15.43 48.44 28.45
C GLU A 277 14.58 47.31 29.01
N GLU A 278 14.44 47.31 30.34
CA GLU A 278 13.64 46.33 31.07
C GLU A 278 12.15 46.70 31.01
N GLY A 279 11.28 45.71 30.78
CA GLY A 279 9.83 45.88 30.88
C GLY A 279 9.09 46.24 29.58
N GLY A 280 9.73 46.16 28.41
CA GLY A 280 9.04 46.25 27.11
C GLY A 280 8.65 44.89 26.51
N THR A 281 7.79 44.89 25.49
CA THR A 281 7.33 43.67 24.80
C THR A 281 8.15 43.41 23.54
N PRO A 282 8.67 42.19 23.32
CA PRO A 282 9.33 41.84 22.07
C PRO A 282 8.47 42.09 20.82
N ASP A 283 9.13 42.33 19.69
CA ASP A 283 8.49 42.63 18.40
C ASP A 283 7.91 41.41 17.70
N TYR A 284 8.40 40.20 17.99
CA TYR A 284 7.98 39.01 17.24
C TYR A 284 6.47 38.82 17.32
N MET A 285 5.92 38.24 16.25
CA MET A 285 4.49 37.96 16.12
C MET A 285 4.18 36.48 15.91
N VAL A 286 5.19 35.62 15.90
CA VAL A 286 5.00 34.18 15.77
C VAL A 286 5.98 33.40 16.63
N ASP A 287 5.52 32.25 17.14
CA ASP A 287 6.29 31.38 18.01
C ASP A 287 5.87 29.92 17.94
N PHE A 288 6.69 29.02 18.51
CA PHE A 288 6.32 27.63 18.78
C PHE A 288 5.59 27.49 20.11
N VAL A 289 4.67 26.53 20.14
CA VAL A 289 3.98 26.04 21.32
C VAL A 289 4.09 24.53 21.28
N ARG A 290 4.61 23.92 22.34
CA ARG A 290 4.70 22.45 22.42
C ARG A 290 3.66 21.94 23.38
N ILE A 291 2.88 20.96 22.94
CA ILE A 291 1.91 20.24 23.76
C ILE A 291 2.46 18.83 23.95
N GLN A 292 2.65 18.40 25.20
CA GLN A 292 2.94 17.02 25.50
C GLN A 292 1.62 16.27 25.70
N TRP A 293 1.20 15.50 24.70
CA TRP A 293 -0.01 14.70 24.80
C TRP A 293 0.20 13.50 25.68
N ASN A 294 -0.84 13.14 26.41
CA ASN A 294 -0.91 11.94 27.22
C ASN A 294 -2.38 11.53 27.33
N SER A 295 -2.82 10.63 26.45
CA SER A 295 -4.23 10.26 26.28
C SER A 295 -4.41 8.75 26.24
N GLU A 296 -5.33 8.22 27.04
CA GLU A 296 -5.72 6.81 26.96
C GLU A 296 -6.66 6.60 25.77
N VAL A 297 -6.20 5.84 24.78
CA VAL A 297 -6.92 5.53 23.53
C VAL A 297 -7.09 4.02 23.38
N GLU A 298 -8.23 3.57 22.87
CA GLU A 298 -8.41 2.17 22.48
C GLU A 298 -8.17 2.06 20.97
N MET A 299 -7.09 1.35 20.60
CA MET A 299 -6.75 1.03 19.21
C MET A 299 -6.62 -0.47 19.07
N LEU A 300 -7.15 -1.00 17.98
CA LEU A 300 -7.29 -2.42 17.69
C LEU A 300 -7.84 -3.16 18.92
N GLY A 301 -8.91 -2.65 19.53
CA GLY A 301 -9.55 -3.26 20.71
C GLY A 301 -8.66 -3.38 21.97
N GLU A 302 -7.50 -2.71 21.96
CA GLU A 302 -6.54 -2.72 23.05
C GLU A 302 -6.33 -1.28 23.56
N THR A 303 -6.41 -1.10 24.88
CA THR A 303 -6.13 0.19 25.51
C THR A 303 -4.63 0.46 25.47
N SER A 304 -4.24 1.57 24.86
CA SER A 304 -2.89 2.10 24.87
C SER A 304 -2.90 3.54 25.38
N ASN A 305 -1.79 3.97 25.98
CA ASN A 305 -1.62 5.37 26.34
C ASN A 305 -0.87 6.07 25.21
N PHE A 306 -1.46 7.04 24.53
CA PHE A 306 -0.78 7.86 23.54
C PHE A 306 -0.02 8.99 24.23
N ASN A 307 1.31 8.88 24.26
CA ASN A 307 2.19 9.88 24.87
C ASN A 307 3.23 10.37 23.85
N ASN A 308 3.03 11.57 23.29
CA ASN A 308 3.84 12.11 22.19
C ASN A 308 3.82 13.66 22.18
N PRO A 309 4.96 14.34 21.94
CA PRO A 309 4.96 15.78 21.70
C PRO A 309 4.25 16.18 20.40
N HIS A 310 3.65 17.35 20.43
CA HIS A 310 2.96 17.97 19.32
C HIS A 310 3.19 19.48 19.31
N PHE A 311 3.13 20.11 18.14
CA PHE A 311 3.64 21.46 17.95
C PHE A 311 2.57 22.35 17.30
N PHE A 312 2.19 23.38 18.02
CA PHE A 312 1.33 24.47 17.58
C PHE A 312 2.17 25.73 17.35
N SER A 313 1.56 26.73 16.72
CA SER A 313 2.12 28.06 16.65
C SER A 313 1.37 29.01 17.58
N ALA A 314 2.07 29.94 18.23
CA ALA A 314 1.42 31.15 18.73
C ALA A 314 1.58 32.26 17.68
N ALA A 315 0.51 32.98 17.36
CA ALA A 315 0.53 34.08 16.41
C ALA A 315 -0.14 35.33 16.97
N LYS A 316 0.42 36.49 16.65
CA LYS A 316 -0.08 37.80 17.10
C LYS A 316 -0.92 38.46 16.01
N VAL A 317 -2.17 38.79 16.35
CA VAL A 317 -3.12 39.50 15.49
C VAL A 317 -3.58 40.76 16.23
N ASP A 318 -3.35 41.93 15.63
CA ASP A 318 -3.74 43.23 16.18
C ASP A 318 -3.33 43.44 17.64
N GLY A 319 -2.11 43.00 17.98
CA GLY A 319 -1.53 43.12 19.32
C GLY A 319 -1.86 41.98 20.29
N LYS A 320 -2.78 41.09 19.93
CA LYS A 320 -3.29 39.99 20.77
C LYS A 320 -2.73 38.64 20.31
N TRP A 321 -2.47 37.73 21.25
CA TRP A 321 -1.92 36.41 20.96
C TRP A 321 -3.03 35.36 20.85
N TYR A 322 -2.86 34.44 19.90
CA TYR A 322 -3.72 33.28 19.68
C TYR A 322 -2.84 32.07 19.39
N TYR A 323 -3.32 30.88 19.71
CA TYR A 323 -2.75 29.64 19.18
C TYR A 323 -3.33 29.34 17.81
N VAL A 324 -2.49 28.75 16.96
CA VAL A 324 -2.79 28.29 15.61
C VAL A 324 -2.33 26.86 15.50
N ASP A 325 -3.26 25.98 15.18
CA ASP A 325 -2.94 24.63 14.74
C ASP A 325 -2.60 24.65 13.26
N SER A 326 -1.29 24.64 12.94
CA SER A 326 -0.87 24.56 11.55
C SER A 326 -1.00 23.16 10.96
N CYS A 327 -1.23 22.13 11.78
CA CYS A 327 -1.20 20.72 11.41
C CYS A 327 -2.61 20.10 11.28
N TYR A 328 -3.67 20.87 11.55
CA TYR A 328 -5.08 20.55 11.30
C TYR A 328 -5.70 19.48 12.20
N ASN A 329 -5.57 19.62 13.51
CA ASN A 329 -6.00 18.65 14.52
C ASN A 329 -5.52 17.24 14.16
N ASP A 330 -4.30 17.13 13.65
CA ASP A 330 -3.60 15.88 13.35
C ASP A 330 -3.60 14.96 14.57
N ILE A 331 -3.56 15.50 15.80
CA ILE A 331 -3.74 14.68 17.01
C ILE A 331 -5.09 13.93 17.03
N TYR A 332 -6.16 14.54 16.53
CA TYR A 332 -7.47 13.91 16.43
C TYR A 332 -7.41 12.79 15.38
N VAL A 333 -6.83 13.06 14.20
CA VAL A 333 -6.69 12.07 13.11
C VAL A 333 -5.74 10.93 13.47
N GLU A 334 -4.67 11.21 14.21
CA GLU A 334 -3.67 10.24 14.67
C GLU A 334 -4.21 9.33 15.78
N CYS A 335 -5.05 9.85 16.69
CA CYS A 335 -5.33 9.20 17.98
C CYS A 335 -6.81 8.98 18.32
N MET A 336 -7.74 9.77 17.76
CA MET A 336 -9.11 9.86 18.28
C MET A 336 -10.22 9.61 17.24
N GLN A 337 -9.97 9.86 15.95
CA GLN A 337 -10.92 9.55 14.87
C GLN A 337 -10.48 8.27 14.14
N ARG A 338 -11.42 7.34 13.94
CA ARG A 338 -11.29 6.25 12.96
C ARG A 338 -11.47 6.76 11.52
N ASN A 339 -10.86 7.89 11.23
CA ASN A 339 -10.93 8.54 9.93
C ASN A 339 -9.92 7.92 8.97
N ARG A 340 -10.21 8.11 7.69
CA ARG A 340 -9.24 7.94 6.64
C ARG A 340 -8.08 8.90 6.86
N VAL A 341 -6.85 8.41 6.73
CA VAL A 341 -5.67 9.27 6.86
C VAL A 341 -5.51 10.15 5.63
N GLU A 342 -4.99 11.37 5.86
CA GLU A 342 -4.42 12.27 4.85
C GLU A 342 -5.12 12.20 3.48
N THR A 343 -6.24 12.91 3.37
CA THR A 343 -6.95 13.07 2.11
C THR A 343 -6.89 14.53 1.72
N ASP A 344 -6.31 14.82 0.55
CA ASP A 344 -6.31 16.18 -0.01
C ASP A 344 -7.74 16.74 -0.03
N GLY A 345 -7.93 17.92 0.56
CA GLY A 345 -9.24 18.56 0.68
C GLY A 345 -10.03 18.21 1.95
N ASN A 346 -9.52 17.30 2.80
CA ASN A 346 -10.14 16.89 4.05
C ASN A 346 -9.45 17.54 5.26
N MET A 347 -9.75 18.81 5.50
CA MET A 347 -9.05 19.67 6.47
C MET A 347 -10.05 20.55 7.22
N THR A 348 -10.28 20.32 8.51
CA THR A 348 -11.29 21.07 9.29
C THR A 348 -10.65 22.16 10.15
N HIS A 349 -11.26 23.35 10.17
CA HIS A 349 -10.73 24.52 10.88
C HIS A 349 -11.31 24.70 12.30
N SER A 350 -11.62 23.61 13.02
CA SER A 350 -12.37 23.62 14.30
C SER A 350 -12.07 24.82 15.21
N TYR A 351 -10.79 25.20 15.38
CA TYR A 351 -10.40 26.57 15.74
C TYR A 351 -9.12 26.99 15.01
N PHE A 352 -9.20 27.94 14.07
CA PHE A 352 -8.00 28.46 13.40
C PHE A 352 -7.15 29.36 14.31
N LEU A 353 -7.81 30.28 15.04
CA LEU A 353 -7.20 31.18 16.02
C LEU A 353 -7.94 30.99 17.35
N VAL A 354 -7.26 30.44 18.35
CA VAL A 354 -7.87 30.02 19.62
C VAL A 354 -7.14 30.61 20.83
N SER A 355 -7.88 30.92 21.89
CA SER A 355 -7.28 31.31 23.16
C SER A 355 -6.66 30.11 23.90
N ASP A 356 -5.74 30.39 24.80
CA ASP A 356 -5.12 29.41 25.70
C ASP A 356 -6.15 28.72 26.59
N THR A 357 -7.13 29.47 27.08
CA THR A 357 -8.23 28.92 27.89
C THR A 357 -9.06 27.93 27.07
N THR A 358 -9.50 28.33 25.87
CA THR A 358 -10.32 27.47 25.01
C THR A 358 -9.55 26.24 24.52
N LEU A 359 -8.27 26.36 24.16
CA LEU A 359 -7.44 25.22 23.77
C LEU A 359 -7.28 24.22 24.94
N ARG A 360 -6.97 24.70 26.14
CA ARG A 360 -6.82 23.86 27.33
C ARG A 360 -8.12 23.19 27.73
N ASP A 361 -9.26 23.88 27.57
CA ASP A 361 -10.57 23.30 27.83
C ASP A 361 -10.96 22.26 26.77
N GLN A 362 -10.65 22.52 25.50
CA GLN A 362 -10.88 21.58 24.39
C GLN A 362 -10.16 20.25 24.62
N PHE A 363 -8.94 20.29 25.14
CA PHE A 363 -8.09 19.10 25.31
C PHE A 363 -7.85 18.70 26.77
N LYS A 364 -8.69 19.20 27.67
CA LYS A 364 -8.57 18.97 29.11
C LYS A 364 -8.47 17.48 29.41
N GLY A 365 -7.45 17.08 30.19
CA GLY A 365 -7.23 15.70 30.62
C GLY A 365 -6.51 14.81 29.61
N ASN A 366 -6.15 15.33 28.43
CA ASN A 366 -5.49 14.58 27.35
C ASN A 366 -4.05 15.06 27.07
N PHE A 367 -3.55 16.03 27.84
CA PHE A 367 -2.17 16.51 27.79
C PHE A 367 -1.58 16.56 29.20
N ASP A 368 -0.27 16.36 29.32
CA ASP A 368 0.46 16.52 30.59
C ASP A 368 0.76 18.01 30.86
N TYR A 369 1.29 18.71 29.85
CA TYR A 369 1.54 20.15 29.89
C TYR A 369 1.54 20.77 28.50
N ILE A 370 1.33 22.09 28.45
CA ILE A 370 1.57 22.94 27.29
C ILE A 370 2.76 23.85 27.67
N ASP A 371 3.85 23.75 26.93
CA ASP A 371 5.04 24.58 27.06
C ASP A 371 4.88 25.83 26.17
N THR A 372 4.63 26.99 26.79
CA THR A 372 4.15 28.19 26.11
C THR A 372 4.29 29.48 26.94
N LEU A 373 4.95 30.51 26.37
CA LEU A 373 5.03 31.84 26.97
C LEU A 373 3.66 32.54 27.04
N TYR A 374 2.64 31.93 26.43
CA TYR A 374 1.36 32.55 26.17
C TYR A 374 0.25 32.04 27.10
N GLU A 375 0.59 31.23 28.10
CA GLU A 375 -0.34 30.86 29.17
C GLU A 375 -0.87 32.12 29.86
N ASN A 376 -2.19 32.28 29.90
CA ASN A 376 -2.87 33.50 30.37
C ASN A 376 -2.52 34.81 29.62
N VAL A 377 -1.78 34.74 28.50
CA VAL A 377 -1.51 35.89 27.60
C VAL A 377 -2.37 35.82 26.35
N ALA A 378 -2.48 34.64 25.74
CA ALA A 378 -3.37 34.38 24.61
C ALA A 378 -4.82 34.18 25.09
N THR A 379 -5.44 35.21 25.67
CA THR A 379 -6.77 35.09 26.32
C THR A 379 -7.93 35.63 25.47
N ASP A 380 -7.63 36.16 24.29
CA ASP A 380 -8.65 36.79 23.47
C ASP A 380 -9.42 35.75 22.65
N THR A 381 -10.75 35.89 22.60
CA THR A 381 -11.66 34.94 21.95
C THR A 381 -12.27 35.48 20.65
N THR A 382 -11.79 36.63 20.14
CA THR A 382 -12.38 37.34 18.97
C THR A 382 -12.62 36.44 17.75
N TYR A 383 -11.74 35.46 17.52
CA TYR A 383 -11.81 34.57 16.35
C TYR A 383 -12.38 33.18 16.66
N GLU A 384 -12.81 32.90 17.90
CA GLU A 384 -13.39 31.59 18.27
C GLU A 384 -14.80 31.39 17.67
N ASP A 385 -15.51 32.50 17.38
CA ASP A 385 -16.79 32.50 16.67
C ASP A 385 -16.66 32.78 15.16
N SER A 386 -15.43 32.76 14.63
CA SER A 386 -15.13 32.99 13.21
C SER A 386 -15.93 32.05 12.30
N TRP A 387 -16.37 32.55 11.14
CA TRP A 387 -17.04 31.70 10.14
C TRP A 387 -16.12 30.58 9.63
N VAL A 388 -14.81 30.81 9.69
CA VAL A 388 -13.78 29.82 9.31
C VAL A 388 -13.91 28.55 10.14
N ASN A 389 -14.31 28.64 11.41
CA ASN A 389 -14.46 27.47 12.28
C ASN A 389 -15.61 26.53 11.85
N LYS A 390 -16.45 26.97 10.89
CA LYS A 390 -17.52 26.18 10.26
C LYS A 390 -17.12 25.62 8.90
N ALA A 391 -15.90 25.91 8.43
CA ALA A 391 -15.40 25.41 7.17
C ALA A 391 -14.97 23.93 7.28
N GLN A 392 -15.50 23.14 6.37
CA GLN A 392 -15.12 21.76 6.12
C GLN A 392 -14.23 21.74 4.87
N GLY A 393 -12.98 21.35 5.06
CA GLY A 393 -11.97 21.43 4.01
C GLY A 393 -11.30 22.81 3.91
N PRO A 394 -10.27 22.94 3.04
CA PRO A 394 -9.60 24.20 2.76
C PRO A 394 -10.55 25.28 2.24
N VAL A 395 -10.27 26.54 2.60
CA VAL A 395 -11.01 27.70 2.08
C VAL A 395 -10.38 28.14 0.76
N SER A 396 -11.16 28.02 -0.31
CA SER A 396 -10.83 28.58 -1.63
C SER A 396 -11.14 30.08 -1.68
N TYR A 397 -10.49 30.84 -2.55
CA TYR A 397 -10.78 32.28 -2.69
C TYR A 397 -10.41 32.86 -4.04
N ASP A 398 -11.03 34.00 -4.35
CA ASP A 398 -10.63 34.93 -5.42
C ASP A 398 -10.35 36.33 -4.85
N ASP A 399 -10.34 37.37 -5.68
CA ASP A 399 -10.10 38.74 -5.24
C ASP A 399 -11.28 39.35 -4.45
N THR A 400 -12.45 38.71 -4.46
CA THR A 400 -13.71 39.24 -3.90
C THR A 400 -14.29 38.36 -2.79
N TYR A 401 -14.23 37.04 -2.91
CA TYR A 401 -14.90 36.09 -2.01
C TYR A 401 -13.98 34.98 -1.50
N TYR A 402 -14.25 34.51 -0.29
CA TYR A 402 -13.89 33.19 0.22
C TYR A 402 -15.00 32.19 -0.15
N TYR A 403 -14.64 30.94 -0.41
CA TYR A 403 -15.52 29.83 -0.79
C TYR A 403 -15.15 28.58 0.00
N TYR A 404 -16.15 27.92 0.59
CA TYR A 404 -15.94 26.72 1.39
C TYR A 404 -17.23 25.89 1.53
N ILE A 405 -17.10 24.66 2.02
CA ILE A 405 -18.23 23.86 2.50
C ILE A 405 -18.48 24.22 3.96
N LYS A 406 -19.63 24.80 4.26
CA LYS A 406 -20.08 25.13 5.60
C LYS A 406 -20.79 23.93 6.21
N ASN A 407 -20.27 23.42 7.32
CA ASN A 407 -20.94 22.41 8.13
C ASN A 407 -21.66 23.09 9.30
N THR A 408 -22.97 22.86 9.41
CA THR A 408 -23.80 23.44 10.48
C THR A 408 -24.07 22.48 11.64
N SER A 409 -23.39 21.33 11.65
CA SER A 409 -23.42 20.39 12.77
C SER A 409 -22.87 21.04 14.04
N SER A 410 -23.39 20.61 15.18
CA SER A 410 -22.98 21.12 16.48
C SER A 410 -22.78 19.98 17.45
N TYR A 411 -21.88 20.18 18.41
CA TYR A 411 -21.68 19.26 19.53
C TYR A 411 -21.73 20.05 20.83
N SER A 412 -22.46 19.56 21.82
CA SER A 412 -22.37 20.06 23.18
C SER A 412 -22.29 18.92 24.18
N GLN A 413 -21.66 19.15 25.34
CA GLN A 413 -21.58 18.16 26.40
C GLN A 413 -22.96 17.75 26.95
N SER A 414 -23.97 18.63 26.88
CA SER A 414 -25.32 18.35 27.39
C SER A 414 -26.22 17.66 26.37
N ASP A 415 -26.11 18.01 25.09
CA ASP A 415 -27.05 17.62 24.05
C ASP A 415 -26.45 16.65 23.03
N GLY A 416 -25.16 16.33 23.17
CA GLY A 416 -24.42 15.48 22.25
C GLY A 416 -24.24 16.10 20.87
N TYR A 417 -23.93 15.25 19.88
CA TYR A 417 -23.80 15.65 18.49
C TYR A 417 -25.17 15.84 17.85
N LYS A 418 -25.41 17.02 17.30
CA LYS A 418 -26.54 17.34 16.43
C LYS A 418 -26.02 17.54 15.03
N LYS A 419 -26.39 16.64 14.13
CA LYS A 419 -26.07 16.74 12.71
C LYS A 419 -26.76 17.96 12.11
N GLY A 420 -26.00 18.75 11.36
CA GLY A 420 -26.49 19.89 10.59
C GLY A 420 -26.46 19.63 9.09
N GLU A 421 -26.77 20.68 8.33
CA GLU A 421 -26.67 20.75 6.88
C GLU A 421 -25.25 21.08 6.43
N GLU A 422 -24.92 20.65 5.21
CA GLU A 422 -23.70 21.01 4.49
C GLU A 422 -24.01 21.90 3.28
N GLN A 423 -23.32 23.03 3.19
CA GLN A 423 -23.66 24.12 2.27
C GLN A 423 -22.41 24.65 1.56
N ILE A 424 -22.46 24.79 0.24
CA ILE A 424 -21.47 25.58 -0.51
C ILE A 424 -21.81 27.05 -0.31
N VAL A 425 -20.91 27.80 0.31
CA VAL A 425 -21.12 29.21 0.60
C VAL A 425 -20.02 30.08 0.05
N ARG A 426 -20.32 31.37 -0.13
CA ARG A 426 -19.32 32.41 -0.33
C ARG A 426 -19.44 33.52 0.71
N VAL A 427 -18.30 34.04 1.17
CA VAL A 427 -18.23 35.16 2.13
C VAL A 427 -17.39 36.28 1.53
N PRO A 428 -17.85 37.55 1.50
CA PRO A 428 -17.06 38.65 0.98
C PRO A 428 -15.75 38.81 1.76
N ARG A 429 -14.61 38.89 1.07
CA ARG A 429 -13.30 39.03 1.75
C ARG A 429 -13.20 40.30 2.57
N LYS A 430 -13.85 41.37 2.11
CA LYS A 430 -13.97 42.64 2.83
C LYS A 430 -14.63 42.54 4.22
N SER A 431 -15.35 41.45 4.51
CA SER A 431 -16.00 41.22 5.81
C SER A 431 -15.00 40.69 6.85
N GLY A 432 -13.79 40.30 6.44
CA GLY A 432 -12.79 39.70 7.33
C GLY A 432 -13.16 38.29 7.80
N LEU A 433 -12.50 37.81 8.84
CA LEU A 433 -12.75 36.47 9.39
C LEU A 433 -13.80 36.47 10.53
N THR A 434 -14.00 37.59 11.20
CA THR A 434 -14.89 37.69 12.39
C THR A 434 -16.35 37.93 12.04
N SER A 435 -16.67 38.29 10.80
CA SER A 435 -18.04 38.54 10.35
C SER A 435 -18.40 37.67 9.15
N SER A 436 -19.60 37.12 9.19
CA SER A 436 -20.25 36.46 8.04
C SER A 436 -21.22 37.40 7.31
N ASP A 437 -21.09 38.72 7.51
CA ASP A 437 -21.94 39.70 6.82
C ASP A 437 -21.79 39.58 5.30
N GLY A 438 -22.92 39.36 4.64
CA GLY A 438 -22.97 39.11 3.20
C GLY A 438 -22.58 37.69 2.79
N GLU A 439 -22.49 36.74 3.73
CA GLU A 439 -22.45 35.31 3.42
C GLU A 439 -23.66 34.92 2.57
N GLU A 440 -23.41 34.16 1.52
CA GLU A 440 -24.44 33.64 0.64
C GLU A 440 -24.31 32.13 0.48
N VAL A 441 -25.40 31.41 0.72
CA VAL A 441 -25.53 30.00 0.34
C VAL A 441 -25.76 29.92 -1.16
N LEU A 442 -24.83 29.29 -1.87
CA LEU A 442 -24.91 29.06 -3.32
C LEU A 442 -25.68 27.77 -3.61
N LEU A 443 -25.39 26.73 -2.83
CA LEU A 443 -26.03 25.42 -2.91
C LEU A 443 -26.01 24.75 -1.53
N ASN A 444 -27.17 24.33 -1.06
CA ASN A 444 -27.33 23.46 0.09
C ASN A 444 -27.34 22.00 -0.39
N LEU A 445 -26.31 21.24 -0.03
CA LEU A 445 -26.16 19.85 -0.46
C LEU A 445 -27.25 18.97 0.17
N SER A 446 -27.69 19.31 1.38
CA SER A 446 -28.67 18.53 2.14
C SER A 446 -30.11 18.76 1.68
N THR A 447 -30.48 19.99 1.30
CA THR A 447 -31.86 20.32 0.92
C THR A 447 -32.08 20.45 -0.59
N GLY A 448 -31.01 20.69 -1.36
CA GLY A 448 -31.06 21.05 -2.78
C GLY A 448 -31.34 22.54 -3.03
N ASP A 449 -31.52 23.35 -1.98
CA ASP A 449 -31.77 24.79 -2.13
C ASP A 449 -30.57 25.46 -2.79
N THR A 450 -30.82 26.24 -3.84
CA THR A 450 -29.75 26.83 -4.65
C THR A 450 -30.17 28.11 -5.33
N LYS A 451 -29.18 28.96 -5.63
CA LYS A 451 -29.34 30.11 -6.52
C LYS A 451 -29.41 29.72 -8.00
N SER A 452 -28.97 28.52 -8.37
CA SER A 452 -29.10 27.97 -9.72
C SER A 452 -30.53 27.93 -10.20
N ASP A 453 -30.76 28.34 -11.45
CA ASP A 453 -32.02 28.13 -12.17
C ASP A 453 -32.17 26.67 -12.64
N ASN A 454 -31.07 25.90 -12.69
CA ASN A 454 -31.10 24.47 -13.00
C ASN A 454 -31.43 23.66 -11.73
N LYS A 455 -32.72 23.58 -11.39
CA LYS A 455 -33.21 22.85 -10.21
C LYS A 455 -33.05 21.33 -10.33
N GLU A 456 -33.06 20.78 -11.53
CA GLU A 456 -32.89 19.33 -11.76
C GLU A 456 -31.49 18.86 -11.33
N ALA A 457 -30.45 19.61 -11.68
CA ALA A 457 -29.08 19.30 -11.25
C ALA A 457 -28.91 19.42 -9.72
N ALA A 458 -29.60 20.37 -9.07
CA ALA A 458 -29.56 20.53 -7.62
C ALA A 458 -30.28 19.39 -6.88
N GLU A 459 -31.42 18.92 -7.41
CA GLU A 459 -32.11 17.74 -6.88
C GLU A 459 -31.28 16.46 -7.08
N LEU A 460 -30.52 16.35 -8.18
CA LEU A 460 -29.55 15.27 -8.35
C LEU A 460 -28.47 15.32 -7.26
N VAL A 461 -27.85 16.49 -7.04
CA VAL A 461 -26.85 16.67 -5.98
C VAL A 461 -27.39 16.23 -4.62
N LYS A 462 -28.60 16.67 -4.26
CA LYS A 462 -29.27 16.29 -3.01
C LYS A 462 -29.47 14.77 -2.89
N LYS A 463 -29.92 14.12 -3.96
CA LYS A 463 -30.09 12.66 -3.98
C LYS A 463 -28.76 11.94 -3.77
N GLU A 464 -27.71 12.38 -4.45
CA GLU A 464 -26.37 11.81 -4.33
C GLU A 464 -25.75 12.09 -2.93
N PHE A 465 -26.02 13.26 -2.35
CA PHE A 465 -25.61 13.60 -0.98
C PHE A 465 -26.26 12.70 0.05
N ALA A 466 -27.54 12.37 -0.12
CA ALA A 466 -28.22 11.40 0.74
C ALA A 466 -27.58 10.01 0.67
N VAL A 467 -27.11 9.58 -0.52
CA VAL A 467 -26.35 8.32 -0.67
C VAL A 467 -25.06 8.37 0.14
N ASP A 468 -24.31 9.47 0.07
CA ASP A 468 -23.10 9.61 0.90
C ASP A 468 -23.42 9.49 2.38
N ASN A 469 -24.44 10.23 2.80
CA ASN A 469 -24.79 10.41 4.18
C ASN A 469 -25.38 9.15 4.84
N ASP A 470 -26.22 8.43 4.12
CA ASP A 470 -27.05 7.36 4.68
C ASP A 470 -26.55 5.97 4.30
N VAL A 471 -25.73 5.86 3.25
CA VAL A 471 -25.20 4.60 2.72
C VAL A 471 -23.68 4.59 2.77
N ASN A 472 -22.99 5.48 2.07
CA ASN A 472 -21.53 5.39 1.94
C ASN A 472 -20.80 5.66 3.25
N SER A 473 -21.30 6.57 4.10
CA SER A 473 -20.72 6.87 5.41
C SER A 473 -20.67 5.65 6.34
N LYS A 474 -21.52 4.63 6.09
CA LYS A 474 -21.55 3.35 6.81
C LYS A 474 -20.66 2.29 6.18
N LYS A 475 -20.18 2.53 4.95
CA LYS A 475 -19.33 1.60 4.19
C LYS A 475 -17.87 2.04 4.15
N TYR A 476 -17.63 3.34 4.14
CA TYR A 476 -16.31 3.94 3.96
C TYR A 476 -16.02 4.95 5.07
N ALA A 477 -14.83 4.82 5.65
CA ALA A 477 -14.40 5.74 6.71
C ALA A 477 -14.11 7.16 6.19
N GLY A 478 -14.57 8.15 6.96
CA GLY A 478 -14.13 9.55 6.88
C GLY A 478 -14.32 10.23 5.53
N ILE A 479 -15.43 9.96 4.82
CA ILE A 479 -15.79 10.71 3.60
C ILE A 479 -16.14 12.17 3.95
N THR A 480 -15.65 13.11 3.15
CA THR A 480 -15.82 14.55 3.33
C THR A 480 -16.20 15.21 2.01
N HIS A 481 -17.18 16.11 2.04
CA HIS A 481 -17.48 17.00 0.93
C HIS A 481 -16.52 18.19 0.96
N SER A 482 -15.90 18.47 -0.18
CA SER A 482 -14.85 19.49 -0.33
C SER A 482 -15.09 20.31 -1.59
N VAL A 483 -14.56 21.55 -1.62
CA VAL A 483 -14.74 22.47 -2.74
C VAL A 483 -13.45 23.17 -3.13
N GLY A 484 -13.19 23.23 -4.44
CA GLY A 484 -12.05 23.93 -5.03
C GLY A 484 -12.47 24.99 -6.03
N TYR A 485 -11.89 26.20 -5.92
CA TYR A 485 -12.09 27.27 -6.90
C TYR A 485 -11.12 27.16 -8.08
N TYR A 486 -11.64 27.27 -9.32
CA TYR A 486 -10.83 27.39 -10.53
C TYR A 486 -11.61 28.07 -11.67
N ASN A 487 -11.03 29.10 -12.30
CA ASN A 487 -11.60 29.84 -13.45
C ASN A 487 -13.09 30.20 -13.29
N SER A 488 -13.43 31.05 -12.31
CA SER A 488 -14.81 31.50 -12.06
C SER A 488 -15.82 30.37 -11.79
N ALA A 489 -15.36 29.23 -11.28
CA ALA A 489 -16.22 28.11 -10.93
C ALA A 489 -15.73 27.37 -9.68
N LEU A 490 -16.66 26.73 -9.00
CA LEU A 490 -16.41 25.86 -7.85
C LEU A 490 -16.60 24.41 -8.28
N TYR A 491 -15.65 23.55 -7.95
CA TYR A 491 -15.73 22.11 -8.18
C TYR A 491 -15.84 21.40 -6.85
N PHE A 492 -16.79 20.49 -6.72
CA PHE A 492 -17.08 19.81 -5.46
C PHE A 492 -17.46 18.36 -5.68
N ASN A 493 -17.17 17.51 -4.71
CA ASN A 493 -17.50 16.09 -4.74
C ASN A 493 -18.83 15.82 -4.04
N VAL A 494 -19.63 14.92 -4.61
CA VAL A 494 -20.78 14.27 -3.96
C VAL A 494 -20.91 12.86 -4.52
N ASN A 495 -21.01 11.85 -3.68
CA ASN A 495 -20.92 10.44 -4.02
C ASN A 495 -19.68 10.14 -4.86
N ASN A 496 -19.82 9.37 -5.92
CA ASN A 496 -18.77 9.05 -6.88
C ASN A 496 -18.63 10.12 -7.98
N LYS A 497 -19.15 11.33 -7.78
CA LYS A 497 -19.27 12.37 -8.82
C LYS A 497 -18.58 13.68 -8.44
N ILE A 498 -18.05 14.34 -9.46
CA ILE A 498 -17.59 15.72 -9.41
C ILE A 498 -18.63 16.61 -10.07
N PHE A 499 -19.04 17.66 -9.37
CA PHE A 499 -19.92 18.70 -9.89
C PHE A 499 -19.18 20.02 -10.03
N LYS A 500 -19.66 20.86 -10.95
CA LYS A 500 -19.24 22.25 -11.14
C LYS A 500 -20.41 23.17 -10.80
N TYR A 501 -20.17 24.17 -9.97
CA TYR A 501 -21.01 25.37 -9.82
C TYR A 501 -20.34 26.53 -10.54
N ASP A 502 -20.97 27.03 -11.60
CA ASP A 502 -20.48 28.16 -12.38
C ASP A 502 -20.90 29.48 -11.74
N LEU A 503 -19.94 30.31 -11.31
CA LEU A 503 -20.24 31.50 -10.50
C LEU A 503 -20.82 32.67 -11.32
N GLU A 504 -20.70 32.63 -12.65
CA GLU A 504 -21.24 33.67 -13.54
C GLU A 504 -22.71 33.42 -13.89
N SER A 505 -23.04 32.15 -14.13
CA SER A 505 -24.39 31.74 -14.56
C SER A 505 -25.23 31.09 -13.45
N ASP A 506 -24.65 30.89 -12.27
CA ASP A 506 -25.20 30.11 -11.16
C ASP A 506 -25.56 28.66 -11.54
N LYS A 507 -25.11 28.14 -12.68
CA LYS A 507 -25.49 26.80 -13.15
C LYS A 507 -24.68 25.70 -12.47
N ILE A 508 -25.37 24.61 -12.14
CA ILE A 508 -24.77 23.35 -11.67
C ILE A 508 -24.68 22.36 -12.84
N THR A 509 -23.53 21.70 -13.00
CA THR A 509 -23.31 20.68 -14.04
C THR A 509 -22.51 19.49 -13.46
N GLU A 510 -22.89 18.27 -13.81
CA GLU A 510 -22.08 17.08 -13.55
C GLU A 510 -20.84 17.10 -14.45
N VAL A 511 -19.65 16.93 -13.87
CA VAL A 511 -18.37 16.99 -14.58
C VAL A 511 -17.85 15.60 -14.88
N LYS A 512 -17.84 14.71 -13.90
CA LYS A 512 -17.24 13.38 -14.01
C LYS A 512 -17.86 12.42 -13.00
N GLU A 513 -18.10 11.17 -13.43
CA GLU A 513 -18.58 10.08 -12.58
C GLU A 513 -17.59 8.89 -12.57
N TYR A 514 -17.24 8.42 -11.37
CA TYR A 514 -16.32 7.30 -11.14
C TYR A 514 -17.09 5.98 -10.95
N ASN A 515 -17.39 5.28 -12.03
CA ASN A 515 -18.12 3.99 -11.95
C ASN A 515 -17.21 2.77 -11.82
N THR A 516 -16.02 2.81 -12.40
CA THR A 516 -15.01 1.75 -12.26
C THR A 516 -13.64 2.40 -12.22
N VAL A 517 -12.91 2.14 -11.13
CA VAL A 517 -11.62 2.76 -10.86
C VAL A 517 -10.61 1.66 -10.62
N SER A 518 -9.60 1.60 -11.47
CA SER A 518 -8.46 0.72 -11.32
C SER A 518 -7.28 1.54 -10.82
N ALA A 519 -6.62 1.08 -9.76
CA ALA A 519 -5.46 1.76 -9.21
C ALA A 519 -4.34 0.80 -8.87
N GLN A 520 -3.13 1.32 -8.94
CA GLN A 520 -1.92 0.59 -8.65
C GLN A 520 -1.21 1.24 -7.47
N GLN A 521 -0.71 0.41 -6.55
CA GLN A 521 0.13 0.89 -5.47
C GLN A 521 1.40 1.54 -6.02
N ASP A 522 1.76 2.69 -5.47
CA ASP A 522 3.05 3.33 -5.70
C ASP A 522 4.13 2.61 -4.88
N GLU A 523 4.92 1.76 -5.55
CA GLU A 523 5.99 0.96 -4.91
C GLU A 523 7.12 1.83 -4.31
N ASP A 524 7.22 3.10 -4.70
CA ASP A 524 8.17 4.07 -4.15
C ASP A 524 7.57 4.84 -2.96
N ASN A 525 6.27 4.69 -2.69
CA ASN A 525 5.56 5.33 -1.58
C ASN A 525 5.39 4.36 -0.41
N GLU A 526 6.13 4.59 0.67
CA GLU A 526 5.89 3.90 1.93
C GLU A 526 4.61 4.47 2.55
N PHE A 527 3.72 3.58 3.00
CA PHE A 527 2.45 3.82 3.70
C PHE A 527 1.93 5.28 3.79
N THR A 528 1.00 5.67 2.91
CA THR A 528 0.18 6.90 3.08
C THR A 528 -1.27 6.63 2.68
N GLY A 529 -2.22 7.43 3.16
CA GLY A 529 -3.62 7.39 2.70
C GLY A 529 -3.77 7.60 1.20
N MET A 530 -2.72 8.05 0.51
CA MET A 530 -2.68 8.31 -0.93
C MET A 530 -1.69 7.39 -1.67
N SER A 531 -1.52 6.15 -1.20
CA SER A 531 -0.53 5.19 -1.74
C SER A 531 -0.88 4.58 -3.09
N PHE A 532 -2.08 4.82 -3.62
CA PHE A 532 -2.54 4.25 -4.88
C PHE A 532 -2.82 5.36 -5.89
N THR A 533 -2.30 5.20 -7.10
CA THR A 533 -2.59 6.09 -8.22
C THR A 533 -3.51 5.38 -9.21
N VAL A 534 -4.56 6.07 -9.65
CA VAL A 534 -5.48 5.57 -10.68
C VAL A 534 -4.70 5.33 -11.99
N THR A 535 -4.94 4.19 -12.63
CA THR A 535 -4.23 3.77 -13.84
C THR A 535 -5.14 3.04 -14.82
N THR A 536 -4.75 3.06 -16.08
CA THR A 536 -5.34 2.25 -17.16
C THR A 536 -4.44 1.08 -17.58
N ASP A 537 -3.24 0.96 -16.99
CA ASP A 537 -2.23 -0.06 -17.28
C ASP A 537 -2.51 -1.36 -16.50
N LYS A 538 -2.47 -2.51 -17.18
CA LYS A 538 -2.75 -3.84 -16.63
C LYS A 538 -1.48 -4.63 -16.25
N ASP A 539 -0.29 -4.06 -16.43
CA ASP A 539 0.97 -4.81 -16.34
C ASP A 539 1.50 -5.05 -14.89
N LYS A 540 0.68 -4.84 -13.84
CA LYS A 540 1.00 -5.05 -12.41
C LYS A 540 -0.23 -5.53 -11.60
N THR A 541 -0.05 -5.85 -10.31
CA THR A 541 -1.17 -6.06 -9.38
C THR A 541 -1.94 -4.74 -9.25
N VAL A 542 -3.17 -4.71 -9.75
CA VAL A 542 -4.05 -3.54 -9.82
C VAL A 542 -5.35 -3.92 -9.11
N HIS A 543 -5.77 -3.12 -8.15
CA HIS A 543 -7.07 -3.27 -7.53
C HIS A 543 -8.10 -2.49 -8.33
N THR A 544 -9.32 -3.01 -8.42
CA THR A 544 -10.41 -2.37 -9.15
C THR A 544 -11.64 -2.30 -8.29
N VAL A 545 -12.11 -1.08 -8.07
CA VAL A 545 -13.31 -0.78 -7.29
C VAL A 545 -14.41 -0.23 -8.20
N LYS A 546 -15.67 -0.41 -7.80
CA LYS A 546 -16.84 0.02 -8.58
C LYS A 546 -17.73 0.95 -7.76
N ASN A 547 -18.11 2.08 -8.35
CA ASN A 547 -19.00 3.10 -7.74
C ASN A 547 -18.62 3.50 -6.31
N HIS A 548 -17.32 3.51 -6.00
CA HIS A 548 -16.85 3.98 -4.71
C HIS A 548 -16.95 5.52 -4.64
N PRO A 549 -17.30 6.10 -3.49
CA PRO A 549 -17.46 7.53 -3.35
C PRO A 549 -16.10 8.24 -3.39
N ILE A 550 -16.13 9.53 -3.69
CA ILE A 550 -14.97 10.42 -3.56
C ILE A 550 -14.85 10.80 -2.08
N ALA A 551 -13.72 10.46 -1.46
CA ALA A 551 -13.38 10.81 -0.08
C ALA A 551 -13.19 12.32 0.11
N ALA A 552 -12.50 12.98 -0.82
CA ALA A 552 -12.39 14.44 -0.97
C ALA A 552 -11.66 14.77 -2.28
N LEU A 553 -11.65 16.05 -2.64
CA LEU A 553 -10.87 16.61 -3.74
C LEU A 553 -10.15 17.90 -3.34
N ALA A 554 -9.05 18.21 -4.02
CA ALA A 554 -8.37 19.49 -3.91
C ALA A 554 -7.84 19.98 -5.25
N ILE A 555 -7.96 21.27 -5.52
CA ILE A 555 -7.33 21.91 -6.67
C ILE A 555 -6.04 22.58 -6.19
N LYS A 556 -4.91 22.15 -6.73
CA LYS A 556 -3.57 22.63 -6.32
C LYS A 556 -3.00 23.62 -7.34
N ASP A 557 -2.01 24.40 -6.89
CA ASP A 557 -1.34 25.45 -7.68
C ASP A 557 -0.63 24.97 -8.95
N ASP A 558 -0.44 23.65 -9.10
CA ASP A 558 0.09 23.09 -10.33
C ASP A 558 -0.94 23.02 -11.46
N GLY A 559 -2.16 23.51 -11.20
CA GLY A 559 -3.26 23.58 -12.15
C GLY A 559 -4.00 22.26 -12.28
N LYS A 560 -3.93 21.40 -11.27
CA LYS A 560 -4.55 20.07 -11.29
C LYS A 560 -5.50 19.87 -10.11
N MET A 561 -6.50 19.06 -10.35
CA MET A 561 -7.39 18.53 -9.31
C MET A 561 -6.93 17.14 -8.92
N TYR A 562 -6.73 16.94 -7.63
CA TYR A 562 -6.46 15.66 -7.01
C TYR A 562 -7.76 15.13 -6.44
N VAL A 563 -8.16 13.93 -6.83
CA VAL A 563 -9.44 13.33 -6.46
C VAL A 563 -9.16 12.02 -5.76
N SER A 564 -9.53 11.94 -4.49
CA SER A 564 -9.29 10.75 -3.68
C SER A 564 -10.54 9.89 -3.67
N ILE A 565 -10.49 8.72 -4.30
CA ILE A 565 -11.60 7.75 -4.26
C ILE A 565 -11.45 6.92 -2.97
N ALA A 566 -12.50 6.92 -2.15
CA ALA A 566 -12.56 6.19 -0.90
C ALA A 566 -12.52 4.68 -1.17
N THR A 567 -11.66 3.95 -0.47
CA THR A 567 -11.66 2.47 -0.47
C THR A 567 -11.53 1.94 0.96
N ASN A 568 -11.72 0.63 1.12
CA ASN A 568 -11.50 -0.11 2.36
C ASN A 568 -10.27 -1.02 2.30
N TYR A 569 -9.33 -0.76 1.38
CA TYR A 569 -8.01 -1.39 1.44
C TYR A 569 -7.26 -0.82 2.63
N CYS A 570 -7.11 -1.61 3.71
CA CYS A 570 -6.49 -1.18 4.95
C CYS A 570 -5.05 -1.72 5.10
N TYR A 571 -4.29 -1.10 5.99
CA TYR A 571 -2.92 -1.54 6.28
C TYR A 571 -2.87 -2.92 6.94
N ALA A 572 -3.83 -3.24 7.79
CA ALA A 572 -3.82 -4.45 8.61
C ALA A 572 -3.79 -5.72 7.74
N SER A 573 -4.37 -5.67 6.54
CA SER A 573 -4.31 -6.72 5.52
C SER A 573 -3.22 -6.49 4.46
N ASP A 574 -2.27 -5.58 4.70
CA ASP A 574 -1.25 -5.13 3.74
C ASP A 574 -1.86 -4.75 2.37
N TYR A 575 -3.07 -4.18 2.39
CA TYR A 575 -3.87 -3.86 1.20
C TYR A 575 -4.15 -5.05 0.27
N LYS A 576 -4.13 -6.29 0.77
CA LYS A 576 -4.28 -7.49 -0.05
C LYS A 576 -5.68 -7.63 -0.66
N TYR A 577 -6.70 -7.27 0.10
CA TYR A 577 -8.11 -7.32 -0.29
C TYR A 577 -8.86 -6.16 0.38
N GLU A 578 -10.03 -5.84 -0.14
CA GLU A 578 -10.87 -4.79 0.43
C GLU A 578 -11.64 -5.33 1.64
N GLU A 579 -11.56 -4.64 2.76
CA GLU A 579 -12.29 -4.98 3.97
C GLU A 579 -13.78 -4.65 3.81
N THR A 580 -14.66 -5.60 4.14
CA THR A 580 -16.07 -5.52 3.76
C THR A 580 -17.03 -5.09 4.85
N ASN A 581 -16.60 -5.04 6.11
CA ASN A 581 -17.47 -4.84 7.26
C ASN A 581 -17.11 -3.59 8.07
N TYR A 582 -17.25 -2.40 7.49
CA TYR A 582 -16.99 -1.16 8.23
C TYR A 582 -18.09 -0.86 9.24
N ASN A 583 -17.69 -0.44 10.44
CA ASN A 583 -18.59 0.08 11.47
C ASN A 583 -18.21 1.53 11.81
N SER A 584 -18.87 2.47 11.14
CA SER A 584 -18.65 3.91 11.29
C SER A 584 -18.95 4.45 12.68
N GLU A 585 -19.80 3.76 13.43
CA GLU A 585 -20.19 4.20 14.75
C GLU A 585 -19.15 3.81 15.80
N TYR A 586 -18.31 2.77 15.57
CA TYR A 586 -17.41 2.31 16.62
C TYR A 586 -16.35 3.37 16.89
N MET A 587 -16.34 3.92 18.11
CA MET A 587 -15.31 4.81 18.64
C MET A 587 -15.23 4.58 20.15
N ASN A 588 -14.03 4.52 20.73
CA ASN A 588 -13.86 4.45 22.17
C ASN A 588 -12.58 5.18 22.63
N TYR A 589 -12.73 6.40 23.14
CA TYR A 589 -11.61 7.18 23.68
C TYR A 589 -12.05 8.03 24.88
N LYS A 590 -11.08 8.49 25.67
CA LYS A 590 -11.33 9.43 26.77
C LYS A 590 -11.10 10.88 26.32
N MET A 591 -12.05 11.76 26.63
CA MET A 591 -11.93 13.20 26.43
C MET A 591 -12.27 13.90 27.75
N GLY A 592 -11.23 14.33 28.47
CA GLY A 592 -11.36 14.75 29.85
C GLY A 592 -11.85 13.62 30.76
N ASN A 593 -12.87 13.89 31.58
CA ASN A 593 -13.45 12.89 32.48
C ASN A 593 -14.55 12.06 31.81
N GLN A 594 -14.77 12.21 30.50
CA GLN A 594 -15.81 11.52 29.75
C GLN A 594 -15.21 10.43 28.87
N THR A 595 -15.76 9.22 28.95
CA THR A 595 -15.51 8.17 27.96
C THR A 595 -16.51 8.35 26.81
N ILE A 596 -15.99 8.65 25.62
CA ILE A 596 -16.79 8.75 24.41
C ILE A 596 -16.77 7.36 23.77
N LYS A 597 -17.85 6.60 23.98
CA LYS A 597 -18.09 5.30 23.32
C LYS A 597 -19.27 5.40 22.35
N ARG A 598 -19.07 4.98 21.10
CA ARG A 598 -20.13 4.82 20.08
C ARG A 598 -19.98 3.46 19.38
N GLY A 599 -21.05 2.98 18.74
CA GLY A 599 -21.01 1.88 17.76
C GLY A 599 -20.86 0.43 18.21
N GLY A 600 -21.17 0.11 19.46
CA GLY A 600 -21.26 -1.29 19.90
C GLY A 600 -19.88 -1.97 20.04
N ASP A 601 -19.81 -3.26 19.70
CA ASP A 601 -18.65 -4.13 19.98
C ASP A 601 -17.89 -4.60 18.72
N ASN A 602 -18.32 -4.22 17.51
CA ASN A 602 -17.59 -4.56 16.29
C ASN A 602 -16.44 -3.57 16.08
N ASP A 603 -15.28 -3.96 16.58
CA ASP A 603 -13.99 -3.31 16.44
C ASP A 603 -13.08 -4.13 15.53
N ASN A 604 -13.61 -4.79 14.50
CA ASN A 604 -12.82 -5.50 13.50
C ASN A 604 -11.72 -4.64 12.87
N GLN A 605 -10.89 -5.27 12.00
CA GLN A 605 -9.76 -4.66 11.27
C GLN A 605 -9.91 -3.14 11.16
N GLU A 606 -9.26 -2.38 12.04
CA GLU A 606 -9.66 -1.01 12.26
C GLU A 606 -9.37 -0.28 10.97
N PHE A 607 -10.42 0.24 10.33
CA PHE A 607 -10.34 0.96 9.06
C PHE A 607 -9.54 2.26 9.15
N MET A 608 -9.00 2.53 10.35
CA MET A 608 -7.87 3.41 10.57
C MET A 608 -6.81 3.11 9.51
N TRP A 609 -6.56 4.14 8.70
CA TRP A 609 -5.49 4.11 7.71
C TRP A 609 -5.80 3.31 6.43
N SER A 610 -7.06 3.38 6.00
CA SER A 610 -7.50 2.94 4.66
C SER A 610 -6.88 3.79 3.54
N ALA A 611 -6.52 3.16 2.42
CA ALA A 611 -5.97 3.83 1.25
C ALA A 611 -7.06 4.50 0.38
N ASN A 612 -6.70 5.61 -0.25
CA ASN A 612 -7.42 6.24 -1.36
C ASN A 612 -6.80 5.80 -2.67
N PHE A 613 -7.65 5.67 -3.70
CA PHE A 613 -7.19 5.66 -5.08
C PHE A 613 -7.20 7.09 -5.60
N VAL A 614 -6.03 7.66 -5.85
CA VAL A 614 -5.89 9.07 -6.22
C VAL A 614 -5.85 9.22 -7.73
N ASP A 615 -6.84 9.91 -8.28
CA ASP A 615 -6.86 10.40 -9.66
C ASP A 615 -6.32 11.84 -9.72
N THR A 616 -5.79 12.23 -10.87
CA THR A 616 -5.21 13.56 -11.08
C THR A 616 -5.68 14.12 -12.42
N LEU A 617 -6.48 15.19 -12.37
CA LEU A 617 -7.09 15.81 -13.53
C LEU A 617 -6.43 17.15 -13.86
N ASP A 618 -6.14 17.39 -15.14
CA ASP A 618 -5.63 18.68 -15.59
C ASP A 618 -6.78 19.70 -15.70
N MET A 619 -6.79 20.72 -14.84
CA MET A 619 -7.88 21.69 -14.80
C MET A 619 -8.00 22.51 -16.07
N SER A 620 -6.91 22.69 -16.83
CA SER A 620 -6.97 23.37 -18.12
C SER A 620 -7.78 22.59 -19.16
N LYS A 621 -7.89 21.26 -19.00
CA LYS A 621 -8.78 20.42 -19.81
C LYS A 621 -10.16 20.33 -19.21
N VAL A 622 -10.27 20.00 -17.91
CA VAL A 622 -11.57 19.79 -17.22
C VAL A 622 -12.45 21.04 -17.27
N SER A 623 -11.88 22.23 -17.16
CA SER A 623 -12.62 23.50 -17.20
C SER A 623 -12.86 24.07 -18.60
N SER A 624 -12.39 23.39 -19.66
CA SER A 624 -12.54 23.88 -21.03
C SER A 624 -14.01 23.94 -21.43
N THR A 625 -14.44 25.09 -21.95
CA THR A 625 -15.77 25.27 -22.55
C THR A 625 -15.78 25.01 -24.05
N ASP A 626 -14.60 24.81 -24.65
CA ASP A 626 -14.47 24.42 -26.06
C ASP A 626 -14.66 22.91 -26.17
N GLU A 627 -15.84 22.47 -26.60
CA GLU A 627 -16.14 21.04 -26.83
C GLU A 627 -15.18 20.40 -27.84
N SER A 628 -14.59 21.18 -28.75
CA SER A 628 -13.60 20.64 -29.71
C SER A 628 -12.26 20.28 -29.04
N ALA A 629 -12.07 20.67 -27.78
CA ALA A 629 -10.95 20.24 -26.95
C ALA A 629 -11.11 18.81 -26.40
N HIS A 630 -12.25 18.16 -26.65
CA HIS A 630 -12.60 16.84 -26.13
C HIS A 630 -12.96 15.84 -27.23
N HIS A 631 -12.42 14.62 -27.11
CA HIS A 631 -12.84 13.48 -27.92
C HIS A 631 -13.87 12.66 -27.14
N PHE A 632 -15.15 12.76 -27.50
CA PHE A 632 -16.23 12.04 -26.84
C PHE A 632 -16.50 10.70 -27.52
N ASP A 633 -16.53 9.63 -26.73
CA ASP A 633 -16.99 8.30 -27.15
C ASP A 633 -18.13 7.83 -26.25
N LYS A 634 -19.06 7.05 -26.84
CA LYS A 634 -20.13 6.40 -26.09
C LYS A 634 -19.55 5.30 -25.20
N VAL A 635 -19.81 5.40 -23.90
CA VAL A 635 -19.46 4.40 -22.89
C VAL A 635 -20.73 3.73 -22.38
N THR A 636 -20.60 2.47 -21.98
CA THR A 636 -21.66 1.71 -21.31
C THR A 636 -21.27 1.50 -19.86
N VAL A 637 -22.16 1.88 -18.95
CA VAL A 637 -22.05 1.64 -17.52
C VAL A 637 -23.03 0.52 -17.17
N ASP A 638 -22.51 -0.58 -16.64
CA ASP A 638 -23.30 -1.74 -16.23
C ASP A 638 -24.27 -1.37 -15.09
N SER A 639 -25.41 -2.06 -15.02
CA SER A 639 -26.35 -1.95 -13.89
C SER A 639 -25.68 -2.26 -12.55
N THR A 640 -26.12 -1.58 -11.49
CA THR A 640 -25.71 -1.82 -10.10
C THR A 640 -26.81 -2.54 -9.32
N CYS A 641 -26.62 -2.74 -8.01
CA CYS A 641 -27.66 -3.32 -7.15
C CYS A 641 -28.97 -2.52 -7.21
N ASP A 642 -28.84 -1.19 -7.24
CA ASP A 642 -29.96 -0.25 -7.02
C ASP A 642 -30.30 0.59 -8.26
N ALA A 643 -29.48 0.53 -9.32
CA ALA A 643 -29.66 1.34 -10.52
C ALA A 643 -29.54 0.52 -11.81
N ASN A 644 -30.36 0.90 -12.80
CA ASN A 644 -30.27 0.37 -14.16
C ASN A 644 -28.92 0.75 -14.80
N GLY A 645 -28.45 -0.08 -15.74
CA GLY A 645 -27.30 0.26 -16.57
C GLY A 645 -27.68 1.34 -17.57
N PHE A 646 -26.74 2.20 -17.91
CA PHE A 646 -26.95 3.32 -18.83
C PHE A 646 -25.79 3.46 -19.80
N THR A 647 -25.99 4.24 -20.84
CA THR A 647 -24.92 4.71 -21.72
C THR A 647 -24.84 6.23 -21.68
N GLU A 648 -23.66 6.77 -21.89
CA GLU A 648 -23.44 8.22 -22.01
C GLU A 648 -22.18 8.48 -22.83
N GLU A 649 -21.93 9.72 -23.23
CA GLU A 649 -20.69 10.10 -23.91
C GLU A 649 -19.67 10.65 -22.90
N ARG A 650 -18.45 10.12 -22.90
CA ARG A 650 -17.35 10.60 -22.06
C ARG A 650 -16.14 10.99 -22.87
N CYS A 651 -15.40 11.99 -22.40
CA CYS A 651 -14.15 12.37 -23.01
C CYS A 651 -13.08 11.28 -22.79
N THR A 652 -12.54 10.73 -23.87
CA THR A 652 -11.53 9.65 -23.85
C THR A 652 -10.08 10.16 -23.91
N ASP A 653 -9.89 11.49 -23.93
CA ASP A 653 -8.57 12.07 -23.80
C ASP A 653 -7.94 11.72 -22.44
N ALA A 654 -6.64 11.43 -22.47
CA ALA A 654 -5.87 11.11 -21.27
C ALA A 654 -6.02 12.21 -20.20
N ASP A 655 -6.30 11.79 -18.96
CA ASP A 655 -6.46 12.62 -17.77
C ASP A 655 -7.67 13.59 -17.84
N CYS A 656 -8.71 13.25 -18.61
CA CYS A 656 -9.95 14.03 -18.72
C CYS A 656 -11.15 13.25 -18.15
N GLY A 657 -11.81 12.40 -18.94
CA GLY A 657 -12.92 11.57 -18.47
C GLY A 657 -14.20 12.34 -18.12
N ILE A 658 -14.34 13.59 -18.57
CA ILE A 658 -15.55 14.38 -18.31
C ILE A 658 -16.77 13.78 -19.02
N VAL A 659 -17.95 13.96 -18.42
CA VAL A 659 -19.23 13.52 -18.96
C VAL A 659 -19.79 14.61 -19.87
N LYS A 660 -20.29 14.23 -21.04
CA LYS A 660 -20.99 15.16 -21.94
C LYS A 660 -22.44 15.32 -21.49
N ALA A 661 -22.85 16.57 -21.29
CA ALA A 661 -24.20 16.90 -20.82
C ALA A 661 -25.29 16.29 -21.73
N ASP A 662 -26.40 15.87 -21.09
CA ASP A 662 -27.61 15.37 -21.75
C ASP A 662 -27.43 14.15 -22.68
N THR A 663 -26.40 13.33 -22.44
CA THR A 663 -26.14 12.11 -23.24
C THR A 663 -26.49 10.81 -22.53
N LYS A 664 -26.95 10.87 -21.28
CA LYS A 664 -27.26 9.71 -20.44
C LYS A 664 -28.57 9.06 -20.89
N GLU A 665 -28.50 7.79 -21.29
CA GLU A 665 -29.62 6.99 -21.77
C GLU A 665 -29.65 5.64 -21.05
N ASP A 666 -30.76 5.31 -20.40
CA ASP A 666 -30.98 3.99 -19.82
C ASP A 666 -30.82 2.88 -20.86
N THR A 667 -30.21 1.77 -20.45
CA THR A 667 -30.18 0.52 -21.22
C THR A 667 -31.30 -0.42 -20.77
N ASP A 668 -31.46 -1.53 -21.49
CA ASP A 668 -32.34 -2.63 -21.06
C ASP A 668 -31.81 -3.38 -19.82
N GLN A 669 -30.57 -3.13 -19.39
CA GLN A 669 -30.01 -3.75 -18.18
C GLN A 669 -30.65 -3.14 -16.94
N LYS A 670 -31.49 -3.91 -16.25
CA LYS A 670 -32.13 -3.49 -15.00
C LYS A 670 -31.22 -3.71 -13.79
N ALA A 671 -31.49 -2.96 -12.72
CA ALA A 671 -30.83 -3.13 -11.43
C ALA A 671 -30.71 -4.62 -11.05
N THR A 672 -29.52 -5.05 -10.67
CA THR A 672 -29.20 -6.47 -10.47
C THR A 672 -29.80 -7.05 -9.19
N GLY A 673 -30.26 -6.19 -8.28
CA GLY A 673 -30.53 -6.56 -6.89
C GLY A 673 -29.24 -6.85 -6.12
N HIS A 674 -29.39 -7.16 -4.84
CA HIS A 674 -28.28 -7.51 -3.96
C HIS A 674 -27.94 -8.99 -4.09
N HIS A 675 -26.66 -9.33 -3.91
CA HIS A 675 -26.19 -10.70 -3.79
C HIS A 675 -25.54 -10.88 -2.43
N TYR A 676 -26.37 -11.14 -1.41
CA TYR A 676 -25.89 -11.30 -0.04
C TYR A 676 -25.20 -12.67 0.14
N ILE A 677 -24.08 -12.65 0.85
CA ILE A 677 -23.42 -13.85 1.39
C ILE A 677 -23.36 -13.72 2.91
N LYS A 678 -23.40 -14.84 3.61
CA LYS A 678 -23.15 -14.87 5.05
C LYS A 678 -21.63 -14.90 5.29
N ALA A 679 -21.13 -14.01 6.13
CA ALA A 679 -19.73 -13.96 6.51
C ALA A 679 -19.56 -13.79 8.03
N ASN A 680 -18.41 -14.17 8.52
CA ASN A 680 -17.97 -13.97 9.90
C ASN A 680 -16.77 -13.06 9.94
N ASP A 681 -16.69 -12.28 11.02
CA ASP A 681 -15.59 -11.38 11.29
C ASP A 681 -14.98 -11.63 12.66
N LEU A 682 -13.69 -11.30 12.79
CA LEU A 682 -12.98 -11.30 14.07
C LEU A 682 -12.77 -9.86 14.54
N TYR A 683 -13.18 -9.64 15.77
CA TYR A 683 -13.08 -8.38 16.51
C TYR A 683 -11.72 -8.36 17.20
N TYR A 684 -11.09 -7.19 17.37
CA TYR A 684 -9.83 -7.18 18.11
C TYR A 684 -10.03 -7.35 19.61
N THR A 685 -11.15 -6.85 20.14
CA THR A 685 -11.57 -7.10 21.51
C THR A 685 -11.61 -8.59 21.80
N LYS A 686 -11.10 -8.97 22.98
CA LYS A 686 -11.02 -10.36 23.43
C LYS A 686 -12.13 -10.66 24.45
N ASP A 687 -12.55 -11.92 24.51
CA ASP A 687 -13.38 -12.43 25.60
C ASP A 687 -12.56 -12.65 26.89
N ASP A 688 -13.23 -13.02 27.98
CA ASP A 688 -12.58 -13.29 29.28
C ASP A 688 -11.55 -14.43 29.21
N ALA A 689 -11.58 -15.25 28.17
CA ALA A 689 -10.62 -16.33 27.91
C ALA A 689 -9.44 -15.89 27.02
N GLY A 690 -9.40 -14.62 26.61
CA GLY A 690 -8.33 -14.05 25.78
C GLY A 690 -8.46 -14.33 24.27
N ASN A 691 -9.58 -14.92 23.82
CA ASN A 691 -9.83 -15.15 22.40
C ASN A 691 -10.48 -13.92 21.78
N ARG A 692 -10.13 -13.60 20.53
CA ARG A 692 -10.82 -12.55 19.77
C ARG A 692 -12.31 -12.87 19.70
N LYS A 693 -13.15 -11.87 19.99
CA LYS A 693 -14.59 -11.98 19.77
C LYS A 693 -14.86 -12.13 18.27
N SER A 694 -16.04 -12.64 17.93
CA SER A 694 -16.45 -12.80 16.54
C SER A 694 -17.91 -12.43 16.37
N GLY A 695 -18.29 -12.06 15.15
CA GLY A 695 -19.67 -11.81 14.80
C GLY A 695 -19.98 -12.22 13.37
N THR A 696 -21.25 -12.53 13.12
CA THR A 696 -21.77 -12.85 11.80
C THR A 696 -22.45 -11.62 11.21
N TYR A 697 -22.25 -11.42 9.91
CA TYR A 697 -22.91 -10.38 9.13
C TYR A 697 -23.28 -10.92 7.74
N TYR A 698 -24.08 -10.15 7.01
CA TYR A 698 -24.52 -10.45 5.65
C TYR A 698 -24.01 -9.37 4.72
N LEU A 699 -23.24 -9.75 3.70
CA LEU A 699 -22.55 -8.84 2.81
C LEU A 699 -23.07 -8.98 1.38
N CYS A 700 -23.51 -7.88 0.78
CA CYS A 700 -23.71 -7.83 -0.66
C CYS A 700 -22.36 -7.70 -1.38
N THR A 701 -21.95 -8.72 -2.15
CA THR A 701 -20.64 -8.75 -2.82
C THR A 701 -20.52 -7.80 -4.03
N ASN A 702 -21.61 -7.12 -4.40
CA ASN A 702 -21.65 -6.17 -5.50
C ASN A 702 -21.47 -4.72 -5.05
N CYS A 703 -22.07 -4.32 -3.92
CA CYS A 703 -22.06 -2.92 -3.46
C CYS A 703 -21.49 -2.74 -2.04
N LEU A 704 -20.90 -3.79 -1.47
CA LEU A 704 -20.33 -3.80 -0.11
C LEU A 704 -21.32 -3.40 0.98
N ASP A 705 -22.61 -3.64 0.74
CA ASP A 705 -23.62 -3.42 1.76
C ASP A 705 -23.56 -4.54 2.81
N ALA A 706 -23.06 -4.21 3.99
CA ALA A 706 -22.93 -5.13 5.12
C ALA A 706 -24.04 -4.86 6.14
N GLN A 707 -24.77 -5.90 6.51
CA GLN A 707 -25.90 -5.84 7.44
C GLN A 707 -25.70 -6.86 8.57
N SER A 708 -26.07 -6.49 9.80
CA SER A 708 -26.02 -7.41 10.95
C SER A 708 -27.07 -8.53 10.87
N SER A 709 -28.10 -8.35 10.04
CA SER A 709 -29.14 -9.34 9.73
C SER A 709 -29.47 -9.32 8.24
N LEU A 710 -29.83 -10.48 7.68
CA LEU A 710 -30.25 -10.59 6.29
C LEU A 710 -31.53 -9.74 6.07
N PRO A 711 -31.56 -8.83 5.09
CA PRO A 711 -32.76 -8.05 4.81
C PRO A 711 -33.97 -8.92 4.45
N ASP A 712 -35.16 -8.44 4.78
CA ASP A 712 -36.41 -9.16 4.53
C ASP A 712 -36.60 -9.46 3.04
N GLY A 713 -36.79 -10.74 2.69
CA GLY A 713 -37.00 -11.20 1.32
C GLY A 713 -35.73 -11.55 0.55
N GLU A 714 -34.54 -11.28 1.11
CA GLU A 714 -33.25 -11.63 0.51
C GLU A 714 -32.79 -13.05 0.89
N THR A 715 -31.85 -13.61 0.13
CA THR A 715 -31.17 -14.87 0.44
C THR A 715 -29.65 -14.67 0.58
N ALA A 716 -29.00 -15.49 1.40
CA ALA A 716 -27.57 -15.40 1.69
C ALA A 716 -26.75 -16.52 1.02
N GLU A 717 -27.12 -16.92 -0.21
CA GLU A 717 -26.59 -18.10 -0.90
C GLU A 717 -25.86 -17.73 -2.19
N HIS A 718 -24.81 -18.50 -2.52
CA HIS A 718 -24.08 -18.36 -3.78
C HIS A 718 -24.98 -18.64 -4.99
N THR A 719 -24.85 -17.80 -6.03
CA THR A 719 -25.59 -17.97 -7.28
C THR A 719 -24.75 -18.75 -8.29
N TYR A 720 -25.04 -20.05 -8.38
CA TYR A 720 -24.34 -20.96 -9.28
C TYR A 720 -24.82 -20.84 -10.73
N GLY A 721 -23.87 -20.71 -11.66
CA GLY A 721 -24.12 -20.64 -13.10
C GLY A 721 -24.30 -21.99 -13.76
N ASN A 722 -24.02 -22.04 -15.06
CA ASN A 722 -24.13 -23.27 -15.86
C ASN A 722 -23.17 -24.36 -15.36
N ALA A 723 -23.69 -25.58 -15.24
CA ALA A 723 -22.91 -26.74 -14.84
C ALA A 723 -21.95 -27.19 -15.94
N LYS A 724 -20.78 -27.66 -15.54
CA LYS A 724 -19.78 -28.32 -16.39
C LYS A 724 -19.59 -29.75 -15.92
N ALA A 725 -19.20 -30.63 -16.83
CA ALA A 725 -19.02 -32.05 -16.50
C ALA A 725 -17.67 -32.59 -16.96
N THR A 726 -17.01 -33.34 -16.08
CA THR A 726 -15.86 -34.16 -16.43
C THR A 726 -16.32 -35.61 -16.53
N TRP A 727 -16.27 -36.18 -17.74
CA TRP A 727 -16.76 -37.54 -18.03
C TRP A 727 -15.63 -38.55 -18.00
N ASN A 728 -15.92 -39.78 -17.55
CA ASN A 728 -15.01 -40.92 -17.71
C ASN A 728 -15.00 -41.45 -19.16
N ASP A 729 -14.05 -42.33 -19.48
CA ASP A 729 -13.76 -42.77 -20.86
C ASP A 729 -14.95 -43.45 -21.57
N ASP A 730 -15.78 -44.19 -20.83
CA ASP A 730 -16.94 -44.92 -21.34
C ASP A 730 -18.27 -44.13 -21.23
N ASN A 731 -18.21 -42.89 -20.72
CA ASN A 731 -19.36 -42.00 -20.49
C ASN A 731 -20.43 -42.58 -19.54
N THR A 732 -20.04 -43.48 -18.62
CA THR A 732 -20.92 -44.06 -17.59
C THR A 732 -20.84 -43.37 -16.23
N LYS A 733 -19.96 -42.38 -16.06
CA LYS A 733 -19.86 -41.50 -14.89
C LYS A 733 -19.45 -40.09 -15.29
N ALA A 734 -19.98 -39.08 -14.59
CA ALA A 734 -19.50 -37.71 -14.70
C ALA A 734 -19.50 -36.99 -13.34
N ASP A 735 -18.53 -36.09 -13.17
CA ASP A 735 -18.48 -35.13 -12.07
C ASP A 735 -19.03 -33.80 -12.56
N VAL A 736 -20.14 -33.37 -11.95
CA VAL A 736 -20.82 -32.12 -12.31
C VAL A 736 -20.35 -31.02 -11.38
N THR A 737 -19.76 -29.97 -11.94
CA THR A 737 -19.23 -28.82 -11.22
C THR A 737 -20.00 -27.56 -11.58
N VAL A 738 -20.36 -26.77 -10.56
CA VAL A 738 -20.95 -25.43 -10.72
C VAL A 738 -20.09 -24.39 -10.01
N SER A 739 -20.02 -23.18 -10.57
CA SER A 739 -19.29 -22.06 -9.96
C SER A 739 -20.21 -20.87 -9.74
N CYS A 740 -20.01 -20.16 -8.62
CA CYS A 740 -20.74 -18.93 -8.31
C CYS A 740 -20.32 -17.84 -9.30
N THR A 741 -21.24 -17.36 -10.13
CA THR A 741 -20.93 -16.40 -11.20
C THR A 741 -20.72 -14.97 -10.70
N VAL A 742 -21.16 -14.68 -9.47
CA VAL A 742 -21.07 -13.33 -8.88
C VAL A 742 -19.79 -13.16 -8.05
N CYS A 743 -19.37 -14.21 -7.34
CA CYS A 743 -18.29 -14.13 -6.33
C CYS A 743 -16.91 -14.57 -6.84
N GLN A 744 -16.80 -15.36 -7.91
CA GLN A 744 -15.57 -16.06 -8.32
C GLN A 744 -14.34 -15.18 -8.65
N ASP A 745 -14.53 -13.88 -8.84
CA ASP A 745 -13.47 -12.92 -9.25
C ASP A 745 -13.36 -11.72 -8.28
N LYS A 746 -13.98 -11.80 -7.10
CA LYS A 746 -14.05 -10.69 -6.14
C LYS A 746 -12.89 -10.77 -5.13
N GLU A 747 -12.17 -9.66 -4.95
CA GLU A 747 -11.05 -9.55 -3.99
C GLU A 747 -11.51 -8.96 -2.64
N LEU A 748 -12.38 -9.69 -1.95
CA LEU A 748 -13.00 -9.26 -0.68
C LEU A 748 -12.54 -10.14 0.48
N ASP A 749 -12.31 -9.56 1.66
CA ASP A 749 -11.94 -10.31 2.87
C ASP A 749 -12.95 -11.42 3.22
N ALA A 750 -14.25 -11.14 3.11
CA ALA A 750 -15.34 -12.10 3.32
C ALA A 750 -15.25 -13.35 2.40
N LEU A 751 -14.55 -13.24 1.27
CA LEU A 751 -14.38 -14.30 0.27
C LEU A 751 -12.96 -14.89 0.24
N LEU A 752 -12.01 -14.30 0.96
CA LEU A 752 -10.58 -14.64 0.86
C LEU A 752 -9.93 -14.94 2.21
N ASP A 753 -10.56 -14.56 3.33
CA ASP A 753 -10.06 -14.83 4.68
C ASP A 753 -10.40 -16.26 5.13
N ASP A 754 -9.40 -16.98 5.62
CA ASP A 754 -9.50 -18.37 6.12
C ASP A 754 -10.56 -18.56 7.21
N GLN A 755 -11.02 -17.50 7.88
CA GLN A 755 -12.14 -17.55 8.84
C GLN A 755 -13.50 -17.81 8.18
N ASN A 756 -13.61 -17.56 6.87
CA ASN A 756 -14.84 -17.63 6.08
C ASN A 756 -14.87 -18.84 5.14
N LYS A 757 -14.16 -19.93 5.45
CA LYS A 757 -14.05 -21.13 4.57
C LYS A 757 -15.37 -21.63 3.99
N ASP A 758 -16.45 -21.64 4.79
CA ASP A 758 -17.76 -22.06 4.31
C ASP A 758 -18.32 -21.11 3.24
N THR A 759 -18.07 -19.81 3.40
CA THR A 759 -18.41 -18.75 2.43
C THR A 759 -17.50 -18.78 1.20
N GLN A 760 -16.28 -19.32 1.31
CA GLN A 760 -15.33 -19.47 0.21
C GLN A 760 -15.62 -20.64 -0.75
N GLU A 761 -16.62 -21.49 -0.46
CA GLU A 761 -16.99 -22.60 -1.33
C GLU A 761 -17.72 -22.10 -2.59
N LEU A 762 -16.98 -21.41 -3.46
CA LEU A 762 -17.49 -20.81 -4.71
C LEU A 762 -17.71 -21.85 -5.81
N ILE A 763 -17.14 -23.04 -5.64
CA ILE A 763 -17.23 -24.15 -6.60
C ILE A 763 -17.70 -25.38 -5.86
N LYS A 764 -18.83 -25.93 -6.31
CA LYS A 764 -19.37 -27.20 -5.80
C LYS A 764 -19.29 -28.26 -6.88
N THR A 765 -18.95 -29.48 -6.46
CA THR A 765 -18.89 -30.66 -7.32
C THR A 765 -19.73 -31.78 -6.75
N ALA A 766 -20.54 -32.43 -7.58
CA ALA A 766 -21.29 -33.62 -7.22
C ALA A 766 -21.17 -34.69 -8.30
N GLU A 767 -21.04 -35.94 -7.88
CA GLU A 767 -21.10 -37.09 -8.78
C GLU A 767 -22.54 -37.29 -9.31
N THR A 768 -22.67 -37.70 -10.58
CA THR A 768 -23.97 -38.00 -11.19
C THR A 768 -24.62 -39.24 -10.58
N LYS A 769 -25.92 -39.16 -10.28
CA LYS A 769 -26.70 -40.31 -9.78
C LYS A 769 -27.16 -41.26 -10.89
N ASP A 770 -27.37 -40.74 -12.12
CA ASP A 770 -27.85 -41.49 -13.29
C ASP A 770 -27.36 -40.82 -14.59
N ILE A 771 -27.17 -41.61 -15.66
CA ILE A 771 -26.81 -41.14 -17.01
C ILE A 771 -27.76 -41.76 -18.04
N LYS A 772 -28.52 -40.89 -18.72
CA LYS A 772 -29.48 -41.28 -19.75
C LYS A 772 -28.85 -41.22 -21.14
N VAL A 773 -29.17 -42.21 -21.97
CA VAL A 773 -28.70 -42.29 -23.35
C VAL A 773 -29.86 -41.98 -24.30
N LYS A 774 -29.76 -40.89 -25.06
CA LYS A 774 -30.73 -40.50 -26.10
C LYS A 774 -30.21 -40.96 -27.48
N LYS A 775 -31.05 -41.68 -28.23
CA LYS A 775 -30.76 -42.17 -29.59
C LYS A 775 -31.73 -41.53 -30.60
N PRO A 776 -31.30 -41.28 -31.84
CA PRO A 776 -32.20 -40.85 -32.93
C PRO A 776 -33.23 -41.93 -33.30
N ASP A 777 -34.39 -41.52 -33.79
CA ASP A 777 -35.49 -42.42 -34.18
C ASP A 777 -35.15 -43.34 -35.37
N ASP A 778 -34.12 -43.01 -36.15
CA ASP A 778 -33.64 -43.75 -37.33
C ASP A 778 -32.38 -44.59 -37.06
N PHE A 779 -32.03 -44.82 -35.79
CA PHE A 779 -30.85 -45.62 -35.42
C PHE A 779 -30.97 -47.08 -35.90
N ASP A 780 -30.23 -47.41 -36.96
CA ASP A 780 -30.20 -48.74 -37.60
C ASP A 780 -28.79 -49.37 -37.50
N CYS A 781 -28.78 -50.67 -37.22
CA CYS A 781 -27.57 -51.51 -37.14
C CYS A 781 -26.74 -51.46 -38.43
N GLU A 782 -27.37 -51.19 -39.58
CA GLU A 782 -26.70 -51.15 -40.88
C GLU A 782 -26.19 -49.76 -41.30
N LYS A 783 -26.39 -48.69 -40.50
CA LYS A 783 -26.05 -47.31 -40.91
C LYS A 783 -25.24 -46.46 -39.91
N GLY A 784 -25.16 -46.82 -38.62
CA GLY A 784 -24.48 -46.01 -37.59
C GLY A 784 -25.22 -44.71 -37.23
N GLY A 785 -24.75 -43.96 -36.22
CA GLY A 785 -25.39 -42.70 -35.78
C GLY A 785 -24.78 -42.03 -34.54
N ASN A 786 -25.19 -40.78 -34.27
CA ASN A 786 -24.80 -40.01 -33.07
C ASN A 786 -25.64 -40.40 -31.85
N VAL A 787 -25.00 -40.61 -30.70
CA VAL A 787 -25.62 -40.94 -29.41
C VAL A 787 -25.28 -39.85 -28.40
N THR A 788 -26.29 -39.32 -27.70
CA THR A 788 -26.11 -38.26 -26.69
C THR A 788 -26.30 -38.83 -25.27
N TYR A 789 -25.28 -38.65 -24.44
CA TYR A 789 -25.28 -38.96 -23.01
C TYR A 789 -25.71 -37.72 -22.22
N VAL A 790 -26.63 -37.90 -21.28
CA VAL A 790 -27.20 -36.83 -20.45
C VAL A 790 -27.02 -37.21 -18.98
N ALA A 791 -26.26 -36.41 -18.25
CA ALA A 791 -25.92 -36.59 -16.84
C ALA A 791 -26.72 -35.61 -15.98
N THR A 792 -27.24 -36.09 -14.84
CA THR A 792 -27.96 -35.26 -13.85
C THR A 792 -27.32 -35.38 -12.47
N ALA A 793 -27.07 -34.23 -11.82
CA ALA A 793 -26.57 -34.16 -10.45
C ALA A 793 -27.36 -33.13 -9.62
N THR A 794 -27.48 -33.39 -8.31
CA THR A 794 -28.14 -32.47 -7.37
C THR A 794 -27.09 -31.78 -6.52
N ILE A 795 -27.04 -30.45 -6.56
CA ILE A 795 -26.16 -29.61 -5.73
C ILE A 795 -27.06 -28.63 -4.97
N ASP A 796 -26.96 -28.60 -3.64
CA ASP A 796 -27.80 -27.80 -2.74
C ASP A 796 -29.31 -27.92 -3.01
N GLY A 797 -29.77 -29.13 -3.32
CA GLY A 797 -31.19 -29.40 -3.59
C GLY A 797 -31.68 -28.99 -4.99
N LYS A 798 -30.82 -28.40 -5.84
CA LYS A 798 -31.12 -28.07 -7.23
C LYS A 798 -30.50 -29.07 -8.20
N GLU A 799 -31.27 -29.53 -9.19
CA GLU A 799 -30.78 -30.42 -10.24
C GLU A 799 -30.12 -29.66 -11.39
N TYR A 800 -28.99 -30.19 -11.87
CA TYR A 800 -28.24 -29.70 -13.02
C TYR A 800 -28.08 -30.81 -14.05
N GLU A 801 -28.30 -30.48 -15.33
CA GLU A 801 -28.17 -31.40 -16.46
C GLU A 801 -27.01 -30.97 -17.38
N VAL A 802 -26.23 -31.95 -17.83
CA VAL A 802 -25.06 -31.77 -18.71
C VAL A 802 -25.03 -32.88 -19.77
N GLU A 803 -24.63 -32.57 -21.00
CA GLU A 803 -24.69 -33.52 -22.11
C GLU A 803 -23.37 -33.67 -22.90
N LYS A 804 -23.16 -34.85 -23.49
CA LYS A 804 -22.03 -35.20 -24.36
C LYS A 804 -22.48 -36.09 -25.52
N THR A 805 -22.14 -35.74 -26.76
CA THR A 805 -22.52 -36.52 -27.96
C THR A 805 -21.32 -37.28 -28.55
N VAL A 806 -21.53 -38.55 -28.92
CA VAL A 806 -20.50 -39.46 -29.47
C VAL A 806 -21.05 -40.18 -30.73
N THR A 807 -20.21 -40.39 -31.76
CA THR A 807 -20.60 -41.04 -33.03
C THR A 807 -20.27 -42.55 -33.04
N VAL A 808 -21.19 -43.38 -33.55
CA VAL A 808 -21.07 -44.87 -33.63
C VAL A 808 -21.25 -45.37 -35.09
N GLU A 809 -20.45 -46.36 -35.55
CA GLU A 809 -20.42 -46.89 -36.95
C GLU A 809 -21.24 -48.21 -37.18
N ALA A 810 -21.43 -48.68 -38.45
CA ALA A 810 -22.42 -49.70 -38.94
C ALA A 810 -21.97 -51.20 -39.13
N GLY A 811 -22.89 -52.21 -39.09
CA GLY A 811 -22.64 -53.66 -39.47
C GLY A 811 -23.83 -54.71 -39.51
N GLN A 812 -23.64 -55.88 -40.22
CA GLN A 812 -24.61 -56.97 -40.62
C GLN A 812 -25.19 -57.93 -39.52
N HIS A 813 -26.27 -58.68 -39.86
CA HIS A 813 -27.00 -59.65 -38.99
C HIS A 813 -26.07 -60.67 -38.30
N THR A 814 -26.24 -60.75 -36.99
CA THR A 814 -25.36 -61.50 -36.10
C THR A 814 -26.21 -62.45 -35.27
N TYR A 815 -26.05 -63.76 -35.51
CA TYR A 815 -26.54 -64.77 -34.59
C TYR A 815 -25.49 -64.90 -33.48
N GLY A 816 -25.93 -64.59 -32.27
CA GLY A 816 -25.08 -64.65 -31.10
C GLY A 816 -24.69 -66.07 -30.73
N LYS A 817 -23.97 -66.17 -29.61
CA LYS A 817 -23.75 -67.47 -28.97
C LYS A 817 -25.12 -68.10 -28.64
N PRO A 818 -25.34 -69.39 -28.92
CA PRO A 818 -26.57 -70.05 -28.51
C PRO A 818 -26.68 -70.06 -26.99
N SER A 819 -27.91 -70.08 -26.47
CA SER A 819 -28.14 -70.36 -25.06
C SER A 819 -28.08 -71.88 -24.84
N TYR A 820 -27.36 -72.32 -23.81
CA TYR A 820 -27.23 -73.73 -23.47
C TYR A 820 -27.94 -74.07 -22.17
N SER A 821 -28.56 -75.25 -22.10
CA SER A 821 -29.06 -75.81 -20.84
C SER A 821 -28.37 -77.13 -20.52
N TRP A 822 -28.00 -77.30 -19.25
CA TRP A 822 -27.25 -78.44 -18.75
C TRP A 822 -28.04 -79.21 -17.70
N SER A 823 -28.10 -80.53 -17.82
CA SER A 823 -28.74 -81.41 -16.84
C SER A 823 -27.91 -82.68 -16.62
N LYS A 824 -28.25 -83.47 -15.60
CA LYS A 824 -27.66 -84.80 -15.38
C LYS A 824 -28.71 -85.88 -15.64
N ASP A 825 -28.28 -87.00 -16.18
CA ASP A 825 -29.13 -88.19 -16.23
C ASP A 825 -29.22 -88.89 -14.86
N ASP A 826 -30.07 -89.91 -14.75
CA ASP A 826 -30.31 -90.67 -13.51
C ASP A 826 -29.06 -91.40 -12.97
N LYS A 827 -27.96 -91.41 -13.75
CA LYS A 827 -26.67 -92.01 -13.39
C LYS A 827 -25.58 -90.97 -13.13
N GLY A 828 -25.91 -89.68 -13.23
CA GLY A 828 -25.03 -88.56 -12.93
C GLY A 828 -24.19 -88.05 -14.11
N ASN A 829 -24.37 -88.55 -15.33
CA ASN A 829 -23.65 -88.07 -16.53
C ASN A 829 -24.29 -86.79 -17.07
N MET A 830 -23.47 -85.93 -17.69
CA MET A 830 -23.90 -84.60 -18.11
C MET A 830 -24.57 -84.59 -19.50
N ILE A 831 -25.62 -83.78 -19.66
CA ILE A 831 -26.37 -83.51 -20.90
C ILE A 831 -26.33 -82.00 -21.19
N CYS A 832 -26.13 -81.61 -22.46
CA CYS A 832 -26.15 -80.21 -22.92
C CYS A 832 -27.11 -80.02 -24.11
N VAL A 833 -27.90 -78.94 -24.12
CA VAL A 833 -28.81 -78.58 -25.22
C VAL A 833 -28.58 -77.13 -25.65
N ALA A 834 -28.35 -76.87 -26.94
CA ALA A 834 -28.11 -75.53 -27.50
C ALA A 834 -29.32 -74.97 -28.28
N LYS A 835 -29.61 -73.67 -28.13
CA LYS A 835 -30.69 -72.95 -28.83
C LYS A 835 -30.18 -71.62 -29.41
N PHE A 836 -30.46 -71.34 -30.69
CA PHE A 836 -29.96 -70.16 -31.42
C PHE A 836 -31.06 -69.13 -31.69
N THR A 837 -30.77 -67.86 -31.38
CA THR A 837 -31.68 -66.72 -31.58
C THR A 837 -30.89 -65.51 -32.14
N CYS A 838 -31.44 -64.81 -33.13
CA CYS A 838 -30.81 -63.59 -33.66
C CYS A 838 -30.84 -62.45 -32.62
N GLU A 839 -29.69 -61.87 -32.27
CA GLU A 839 -29.58 -60.88 -31.17
C GLU A 839 -30.30 -59.56 -31.47
N LYS A 840 -30.34 -59.17 -32.75
CA LYS A 840 -30.89 -57.89 -33.19
C LYS A 840 -32.36 -57.96 -33.63
N CYS A 841 -32.82 -59.05 -34.28
CA CYS A 841 -34.20 -59.18 -34.80
C CYS A 841 -35.07 -60.32 -34.20
N LYS A 842 -34.53 -61.08 -33.23
CA LYS A 842 -35.25 -62.02 -32.34
C LYS A 842 -35.89 -63.29 -32.97
N LYS A 843 -35.53 -63.70 -34.19
CA LYS A 843 -35.98 -64.96 -34.81
C LYS A 843 -35.21 -66.19 -34.23
N GLU A 844 -35.89 -67.30 -33.92
CA GLU A 844 -35.34 -68.51 -33.24
C GLU A 844 -35.36 -69.79 -34.11
N GLU A 845 -34.41 -70.71 -33.89
CA GLU A 845 -34.28 -72.02 -34.58
C GLU A 845 -34.47 -73.24 -33.62
N PRO A 846 -34.72 -74.47 -34.12
CA PRO A 846 -34.95 -75.67 -33.29
C PRO A 846 -33.74 -76.09 -32.42
N PRO A 847 -33.94 -76.57 -31.17
CA PRO A 847 -32.85 -76.88 -30.25
C PRO A 847 -32.12 -78.20 -30.58
N VAL A 848 -30.80 -78.25 -30.30
CA VAL A 848 -29.90 -79.36 -30.65
C VAL A 848 -29.27 -79.98 -29.37
N PRO A 849 -29.60 -81.24 -28.98
CA PRO A 849 -29.08 -81.88 -27.76
C PRO A 849 -27.86 -82.80 -27.97
N VAL A 850 -26.95 -82.87 -26.98
CA VAL A 850 -25.76 -83.76 -26.93
C VAL A 850 -25.53 -84.33 -25.50
N LYS A 851 -24.96 -85.54 -25.36
CA LYS A 851 -24.79 -86.25 -24.06
C LYS A 851 -23.36 -86.76 -23.82
N GLU A 852 -22.92 -86.79 -22.57
CA GLU A 852 -21.61 -87.31 -22.14
C GLU A 852 -21.48 -88.81 -22.36
N ASN A 853 -20.32 -89.24 -22.87
CA ASN A 853 -19.98 -90.62 -23.27
C ASN A 853 -20.85 -91.23 -24.38
N ALA A 854 -21.60 -90.42 -25.14
CA ALA A 854 -22.29 -90.82 -26.37
C ALA A 854 -21.77 -90.00 -27.56
N THR A 855 -21.48 -90.65 -28.68
CA THR A 855 -21.14 -89.94 -29.94
C THR A 855 -22.41 -89.88 -30.79
N THR A 856 -22.86 -88.68 -31.14
CA THR A 856 -24.01 -88.45 -32.03
C THR A 856 -23.62 -87.48 -33.15
N ASP A 857 -24.31 -87.50 -34.29
CA ASP A 857 -24.03 -86.60 -35.43
C ASP A 857 -24.17 -85.11 -35.07
N ASN A 858 -24.88 -84.80 -33.98
CA ASN A 858 -25.16 -83.45 -33.48
C ASN A 858 -24.05 -82.89 -32.57
N GLY A 859 -23.10 -83.73 -32.12
CA GLY A 859 -21.98 -83.32 -31.27
C GLY A 859 -21.64 -84.26 -30.12
N THR A 860 -20.71 -83.83 -29.25
CA THR A 860 -20.09 -84.64 -28.18
C THR A 860 -19.88 -83.84 -26.90
N ILE A 861 -19.80 -84.52 -25.73
CA ILE A 861 -19.35 -83.92 -24.47
C ILE A 861 -18.10 -84.65 -23.96
N THR A 862 -17.05 -83.89 -23.62
CA THR A 862 -15.79 -84.40 -23.04
C THR A 862 -15.48 -83.71 -21.72
N VAL A 863 -14.98 -84.45 -20.73
CA VAL A 863 -14.57 -83.89 -19.43
C VAL A 863 -13.04 -83.82 -19.31
N GLU A 864 -12.52 -82.66 -18.93
CA GLU A 864 -11.11 -82.40 -18.67
C GLU A 864 -10.92 -81.93 -17.23
N LYS A 865 -10.00 -82.55 -16.50
CA LYS A 865 -9.74 -82.25 -15.09
C LYS A 865 -8.37 -81.60 -14.94
N VAL A 866 -8.33 -80.43 -14.30
CA VAL A 866 -7.11 -79.70 -13.97
C VAL A 866 -7.06 -79.48 -12.46
N GLU A 867 -6.02 -79.99 -11.81
CA GLU A 867 -5.81 -79.84 -10.36
C GLU A 867 -5.33 -78.41 -10.01
N PRO A 868 -5.65 -77.87 -8.81
CA PRO A 868 -5.37 -76.46 -8.45
C PRO A 868 -3.88 -76.12 -8.39
N THR A 869 -3.53 -74.89 -8.77
CA THR A 869 -2.15 -74.35 -8.75
C THR A 869 -2.00 -73.18 -7.75
N CYS A 870 -0.84 -72.52 -7.71
CA CYS A 870 -0.58 -71.37 -6.84
C CYS A 870 -1.26 -70.06 -7.30
N THR A 871 -1.77 -70.00 -8.53
CA THR A 871 -2.46 -68.83 -9.11
C THR A 871 -3.88 -69.09 -9.56
N GLU A 872 -4.18 -70.34 -9.89
CA GLU A 872 -5.44 -70.72 -10.50
C GLU A 872 -6.12 -71.82 -9.70
N ASP A 873 -7.42 -71.65 -9.52
CA ASP A 873 -8.29 -72.67 -8.95
C ASP A 873 -8.25 -73.88 -9.91
N GLY A 874 -8.23 -75.09 -9.36
CA GLY A 874 -8.39 -76.31 -10.14
C GLY A 874 -9.79 -76.35 -10.74
N THR A 875 -9.94 -76.94 -11.90
CA THR A 875 -11.20 -76.90 -12.65
C THR A 875 -11.52 -78.25 -13.27
N TYR A 876 -12.77 -78.68 -13.08
CA TYR A 876 -13.35 -79.78 -13.84
C TYR A 876 -14.23 -79.16 -14.92
N THR A 877 -13.78 -79.28 -16.16
CA THR A 877 -14.37 -78.62 -17.32
C THR A 877 -15.06 -79.66 -18.19
N TYR A 878 -16.39 -79.61 -18.23
CA TYR A 878 -17.22 -80.40 -19.14
C TYR A 878 -17.44 -79.58 -20.41
N LYS A 879 -16.84 -80.00 -21.53
CA LYS A 879 -16.91 -79.32 -22.82
C LYS A 879 -17.91 -80.04 -23.73
N ALA A 880 -19.05 -79.41 -23.97
CA ALA A 880 -19.98 -79.80 -25.03
C ALA A 880 -19.58 -79.12 -26.34
N VAL A 881 -19.52 -79.87 -27.43
CA VAL A 881 -19.40 -79.34 -28.79
C VAL A 881 -20.69 -79.70 -29.52
N VAL A 882 -21.46 -78.70 -29.92
CA VAL A 882 -22.73 -78.80 -30.66
C VAL A 882 -22.53 -78.23 -32.06
N LYS A 883 -22.92 -78.97 -33.10
CA LYS A 883 -22.78 -78.50 -34.49
C LYS A 883 -24.09 -77.90 -35.00
N PHE A 884 -24.02 -76.70 -35.59
CA PHE A 884 -25.17 -76.02 -36.20
C PHE A 884 -24.70 -75.23 -37.45
N GLN A 885 -25.40 -75.39 -38.58
CA GLN A 885 -25.08 -74.77 -39.88
C GLN A 885 -23.61 -74.91 -40.36
N GLY A 886 -22.97 -76.04 -40.07
CA GLY A 886 -21.58 -76.32 -40.49
C GLY A 886 -20.52 -75.73 -39.57
N GLU A 887 -20.91 -74.87 -38.62
CA GLU A 887 -20.04 -74.38 -37.57
C GLU A 887 -20.22 -75.17 -36.26
N SER A 888 -19.15 -75.24 -35.47
CA SER A 888 -19.12 -75.96 -34.19
C SER A 888 -19.17 -74.96 -33.05
N TYR A 889 -20.23 -75.02 -32.26
CA TYR A 889 -20.44 -74.19 -31.09
C TYR A 889 -20.10 -75.00 -29.86
N THR A 890 -19.17 -74.47 -29.08
CA THR A 890 -18.70 -75.15 -27.88
C THR A 890 -19.23 -74.42 -26.67
N GLU A 891 -19.73 -75.18 -25.69
CA GLU A 891 -20.00 -74.67 -24.35
C GLU A 891 -19.22 -75.48 -23.33
N THR A 892 -18.74 -74.81 -22.30
CA THR A 892 -18.00 -75.43 -21.22
C THR A 892 -18.68 -75.15 -19.90
N LYS A 893 -19.15 -76.20 -19.22
CA LYS A 893 -19.55 -76.10 -17.82
C LYS A 893 -18.31 -76.39 -16.96
N VAL A 894 -17.87 -75.40 -16.21
CA VAL A 894 -16.70 -75.51 -15.34
C VAL A 894 -17.15 -75.54 -13.88
N GLU A 895 -16.71 -76.55 -13.13
CA GLU A 895 -16.82 -76.59 -11.67
C GLU A 895 -15.44 -76.32 -11.05
N THR A 896 -15.35 -75.39 -10.10
CA THR A 896 -14.09 -74.80 -9.62
C THR A 896 -13.70 -75.27 -8.20
N VAL A 897 -12.41 -75.61 -8.01
CA VAL A 897 -11.77 -76.05 -6.76
C VAL A 897 -10.65 -75.06 -6.37
N LYS A 898 -10.69 -74.44 -5.19
CA LYS A 898 -9.90 -73.22 -4.91
C LYS A 898 -8.37 -73.37 -4.86
N LYS A 899 -7.65 -72.32 -5.30
CA LYS A 899 -6.19 -72.19 -5.45
C LYS A 899 -5.38 -72.06 -4.15
N THR A 900 -4.06 -72.30 -4.26
CA THR A 900 -3.15 -72.45 -3.11
C THR A 900 -2.24 -71.25 -2.80
N GLY A 901 -2.12 -70.24 -3.68
CA GLY A 901 -1.35 -68.99 -3.46
C GLY A 901 0.17 -69.05 -3.73
N HIS A 902 0.79 -67.95 -4.17
CA HIS A 902 2.23 -67.87 -4.48
C HIS A 902 3.15 -67.85 -3.25
N LYS A 903 4.25 -68.62 -3.29
CA LYS A 903 5.39 -68.54 -2.36
C LYS A 903 6.67 -68.18 -3.12
N TYR A 904 7.37 -67.14 -2.71
CA TYR A 904 8.55 -66.59 -3.41
C TYR A 904 9.85 -66.89 -2.66
N ASP A 905 10.94 -67.15 -3.39
CA ASP A 905 12.29 -67.26 -2.84
C ASP A 905 12.97 -65.90 -2.63
N ASN A 906 14.17 -65.92 -2.05
CA ASN A 906 14.97 -64.72 -1.78
C ASN A 906 15.43 -63.97 -3.04
N ASN A 907 15.24 -64.55 -4.24
CA ASN A 907 15.55 -63.93 -5.53
C ASN A 907 14.30 -63.36 -6.22
N GLY A 908 13.14 -63.36 -5.55
CA GLY A 908 11.91 -62.76 -6.07
C GLY A 908 11.21 -63.61 -7.13
N VAL A 909 11.52 -64.91 -7.21
CA VAL A 909 10.92 -65.87 -8.15
C VAL A 909 10.00 -66.81 -7.36
N CYS A 910 8.79 -67.05 -7.85
CA CYS A 910 7.87 -67.99 -7.20
C CYS A 910 8.42 -69.42 -7.31
N THR A 911 8.63 -70.10 -6.17
CA THR A 911 9.25 -71.42 -6.10
C THR A 911 8.43 -72.55 -6.73
N VAL A 912 7.18 -72.26 -7.12
CA VAL A 912 6.23 -73.21 -7.70
C VAL A 912 6.04 -73.01 -9.21
N CYS A 913 6.04 -71.77 -9.72
CA CYS A 913 5.69 -71.48 -11.13
C CYS A 913 6.70 -70.59 -11.88
N GLY A 914 7.79 -70.14 -11.24
CA GLY A 914 8.80 -69.31 -11.91
C GLY A 914 8.40 -67.86 -12.20
N HIS A 915 7.19 -67.44 -11.80
CA HIS A 915 6.72 -66.06 -11.98
C HIS A 915 7.60 -65.07 -11.20
N LYS A 916 8.08 -64.01 -11.89
CA LYS A 916 8.89 -62.93 -11.31
C LYS A 916 7.97 -61.84 -10.76
N ARG A 917 8.23 -61.36 -9.54
CA ARG A 917 7.43 -60.29 -8.92
C ARG A 917 7.37 -59.04 -9.82
N PRO A 918 6.20 -58.36 -9.93
CA PRO A 918 6.09 -57.09 -10.63
C PRO A 918 7.05 -56.04 -10.07
N THR A 919 7.56 -55.16 -10.93
CA THR A 919 8.44 -54.05 -10.51
C THR A 919 7.89 -52.70 -10.93
N ILE A 920 7.96 -51.74 -10.00
CA ILE A 920 7.58 -50.34 -10.21
C ILE A 920 8.86 -49.52 -10.07
N THR A 921 9.22 -48.75 -11.11
CA THR A 921 10.42 -47.91 -11.09
C THR A 921 10.06 -46.44 -11.29
N LEU A 922 10.39 -45.61 -10.30
CA LEU A 922 10.29 -44.15 -10.38
C LEU A 922 11.63 -43.54 -10.82
N THR A 923 11.55 -42.46 -11.60
CA THR A 923 12.72 -41.68 -12.02
C THR A 923 12.73 -40.34 -11.29
N SER A 924 13.86 -40.01 -10.63
CA SER A 924 14.02 -38.72 -9.95
C SER A 924 13.84 -37.55 -10.91
N LYS A 925 13.17 -36.49 -10.46
CA LYS A 925 12.78 -35.33 -11.28
C LYS A 925 13.28 -34.03 -10.65
N LYS A 926 13.65 -33.06 -11.47
CA LYS A 926 14.04 -31.72 -11.04
C LYS A 926 13.25 -30.67 -11.80
N GLU A 927 12.50 -29.84 -11.08
CA GLU A 927 11.61 -28.84 -11.65
C GLU A 927 11.80 -27.45 -11.04
N VAL A 928 11.33 -26.42 -11.75
CA VAL A 928 11.31 -25.03 -11.28
C VAL A 928 9.97 -24.73 -10.64
N TYR A 929 9.97 -24.06 -9.49
CA TYR A 929 8.76 -23.64 -8.80
C TYR A 929 7.88 -22.71 -9.66
N THR A 930 6.61 -23.08 -9.81
CA THR A 930 5.61 -22.37 -10.63
C THR A 930 4.48 -21.73 -9.82
N GLY A 931 4.46 -21.89 -8.49
CA GLY A 931 3.36 -21.44 -7.63
C GLY A 931 2.23 -22.46 -7.43
N LYS A 932 2.37 -23.68 -7.97
CA LYS A 932 1.40 -24.79 -7.86
C LYS A 932 2.10 -26.07 -7.38
N PRO A 933 1.36 -27.08 -6.86
CA PRO A 933 1.92 -28.41 -6.56
C PRO A 933 2.62 -29.02 -7.79
N ILE A 934 3.71 -29.77 -7.56
CA ILE A 934 4.46 -30.44 -8.63
C ILE A 934 4.59 -31.93 -8.32
N SER A 935 4.11 -32.78 -9.25
CA SER A 935 4.20 -34.24 -9.15
C SER A 935 5.44 -34.81 -9.83
N ILE A 936 5.83 -36.02 -9.41
CA ILE A 936 6.76 -36.87 -10.17
C ILE A 936 6.05 -37.44 -11.41
N ASP A 937 6.83 -37.76 -12.45
CA ASP A 937 6.27 -38.40 -13.65
C ASP A 937 5.79 -39.83 -13.35
N ALA A 938 4.85 -40.33 -14.15
CA ALA A 938 4.31 -41.67 -14.00
C ALA A 938 5.43 -42.75 -13.98
N PRO A 939 5.36 -43.74 -13.07
CA PRO A 939 6.39 -44.77 -12.94
C PRO A 939 6.40 -45.69 -14.16
N LYS A 940 7.58 -46.23 -14.46
CA LYS A 940 7.69 -47.37 -15.37
C LYS A 940 7.30 -48.65 -14.63
N VAL A 941 6.25 -49.30 -15.11
CA VAL A 941 5.73 -50.55 -14.54
C VAL A 941 6.09 -51.71 -15.47
N VAL A 942 6.58 -52.82 -14.91
CA VAL A 942 6.82 -54.09 -15.61
C VAL A 942 6.05 -55.20 -14.89
N GLY A 943 5.04 -55.76 -15.55
CA GLY A 943 4.04 -56.67 -14.97
C GLY A 943 2.69 -55.97 -14.75
N ASP A 944 1.67 -56.72 -14.31
CA ASP A 944 0.33 -56.18 -14.06
C ASP A 944 0.17 -55.78 -12.58
N VAL A 945 -0.03 -54.48 -12.32
CA VAL A 945 -0.40 -53.91 -11.00
C VAL A 945 -1.49 -52.86 -11.19
N LYS A 946 -2.35 -52.69 -10.19
CA LYS A 946 -3.47 -51.73 -10.15
C LYS A 946 -3.35 -50.84 -8.89
N ASP A 947 -4.16 -49.77 -8.84
CA ASP A 947 -4.28 -48.88 -7.66
C ASP A 947 -2.96 -48.23 -7.21
N LEU A 948 -2.24 -47.59 -8.14
CA LEU A 948 -1.02 -46.85 -7.83
C LEU A 948 -1.30 -45.68 -6.88
N LYS A 949 -0.79 -45.76 -5.66
CA LYS A 949 -0.84 -44.70 -4.65
C LYS A 949 0.53 -44.04 -4.52
N TYR A 950 0.57 -42.72 -4.70
CA TYR A 950 1.78 -41.91 -4.52
C TYR A 950 1.82 -41.35 -3.11
N SER A 951 2.94 -41.57 -2.43
CA SER A 951 3.22 -40.98 -1.12
C SER A 951 4.48 -40.11 -1.22
N TYR A 952 4.39 -38.90 -0.67
CA TYR A 952 5.47 -37.91 -0.67
C TYR A 952 6.04 -37.78 0.74
N TYR A 953 7.35 -37.61 0.85
CA TYR A 953 8.05 -37.55 2.13
C TYR A 953 9.06 -36.40 2.16
N SER A 954 9.22 -35.79 3.33
CA SER A 954 10.21 -34.73 3.56
C SER A 954 11.62 -35.27 3.87
N ASP A 955 11.75 -36.58 4.13
CA ASP A 955 13.00 -37.26 4.48
C ASP A 955 13.23 -38.53 3.64
N ASN A 956 14.50 -38.87 3.41
CA ASN A 956 14.90 -40.02 2.58
C ASN A 956 14.58 -41.38 3.23
N ALA A 957 14.34 -41.42 4.54
CA ALA A 957 13.94 -42.65 5.22
C ALA A 957 12.42 -42.91 5.09
N CYS A 958 11.68 -42.02 4.42
CA CYS A 958 10.24 -42.07 4.21
C CYS A 958 9.46 -42.22 5.52
N LYS A 959 9.84 -41.48 6.56
CA LYS A 959 9.18 -41.51 7.89
C LYS A 959 8.15 -40.39 8.05
N ASN A 960 8.36 -39.26 7.40
CA ASN A 960 7.53 -38.06 7.51
C ASN A 960 6.77 -37.84 6.20
N GLU A 961 5.63 -38.54 6.06
CA GLU A 961 4.73 -38.39 4.92
C GLU A 961 4.10 -36.99 4.92
N ILE A 962 4.01 -36.38 3.76
CA ILE A 962 3.45 -35.05 3.52
C ILE A 962 2.48 -35.11 2.34
N SER A 963 1.64 -34.08 2.22
CA SER A 963 0.90 -33.83 0.98
C SER A 963 1.85 -33.52 -0.17
N GLU A 964 1.32 -33.51 -1.39
CA GLU A 964 2.09 -33.19 -2.59
C GLU A 964 2.84 -31.86 -2.43
N PRO A 965 4.16 -31.82 -2.67
CA PRO A 965 4.97 -30.63 -2.39
C PRO A 965 4.54 -29.39 -3.18
N THR A 966 4.34 -28.28 -2.46
CA THR A 966 3.98 -26.97 -3.02
C THR A 966 5.07 -25.91 -2.89
N ASP A 967 6.20 -26.22 -2.27
CA ASP A 967 7.32 -25.28 -2.05
C ASP A 967 8.63 -25.81 -2.66
N PRO A 968 9.65 -24.95 -2.90
CA PRO A 968 10.97 -25.41 -3.30
C PRO A 968 11.60 -26.30 -2.23
N GLY A 969 12.27 -27.37 -2.62
CA GLY A 969 12.84 -28.33 -1.66
C GLY A 969 13.28 -29.63 -2.32
N VAL A 970 13.72 -30.57 -1.48
CA VAL A 970 14.10 -31.93 -1.93
C VAL A 970 13.17 -32.93 -1.26
N TYR A 971 12.29 -33.54 -2.03
CA TYR A 971 11.27 -34.47 -1.54
C TYR A 971 11.54 -35.89 -2.03
N TYR A 972 10.99 -36.86 -1.34
CA TYR A 972 11.17 -38.28 -1.63
C TYR A 972 9.82 -38.90 -1.93
N VAL A 973 9.72 -39.62 -3.04
CA VAL A 973 8.45 -40.16 -3.53
C VAL A 973 8.55 -41.67 -3.59
N LYS A 974 7.51 -42.33 -3.09
CA LYS A 974 7.33 -43.78 -3.15
C LYS A 974 5.93 -44.08 -3.67
N VAL A 975 5.85 -45.04 -4.59
CA VAL A 975 4.57 -45.55 -5.10
C VAL A 975 4.32 -46.94 -4.52
N THR A 976 3.11 -47.18 -4.04
CA THR A 976 2.63 -48.52 -3.67
C THR A 976 1.49 -48.93 -4.60
N ALA A 977 1.38 -50.21 -4.89
CA ALA A 977 0.29 -50.78 -5.68
C ALA A 977 -0.40 -51.92 -4.93
N ASP A 978 -1.38 -52.54 -5.55
CA ASP A 978 -2.03 -53.75 -5.07
C ASP A 978 -1.02 -54.88 -4.71
N ALA A 979 -1.44 -55.78 -3.81
CA ALA A 979 -0.62 -56.85 -3.23
C ALA A 979 0.69 -56.39 -2.52
N GLY A 980 0.84 -55.10 -2.20
CA GLY A 980 1.96 -54.56 -1.42
C GLY A 980 3.25 -54.39 -2.22
N VAL A 981 3.18 -54.34 -3.55
CA VAL A 981 4.33 -54.01 -4.40
C VAL A 981 4.70 -52.54 -4.21
N THR A 982 5.98 -52.25 -3.99
CA THR A 982 6.45 -50.87 -3.77
C THR A 982 7.60 -50.51 -4.69
N SER A 983 7.64 -49.25 -5.13
CA SER A 983 8.70 -48.73 -5.99
C SER A 983 10.02 -48.51 -5.25
N ASN A 984 11.09 -48.21 -6.00
CA ASN A 984 12.23 -47.49 -5.44
C ASN A 984 11.79 -46.10 -4.92
N ILE A 985 12.58 -45.52 -4.01
CA ILE A 985 12.42 -44.11 -3.60
C ILE A 985 13.06 -43.25 -4.69
N ALA A 986 12.30 -42.30 -5.23
CA ALA A 986 12.81 -41.30 -6.17
C ALA A 986 12.82 -39.91 -5.52
N THR A 987 13.74 -39.06 -5.98
CA THR A 987 13.86 -37.70 -5.46
C THR A 987 13.16 -36.70 -6.39
N LEU A 988 12.27 -35.89 -5.84
CA LEU A 988 11.70 -34.72 -6.52
C LEU A 988 12.38 -33.45 -5.97
N THR A 989 13.20 -32.81 -6.80
CA THR A 989 13.89 -31.56 -6.44
C THR A 989 13.18 -30.37 -7.08
N ILE A 990 12.53 -29.54 -6.27
CA ILE A 990 11.90 -28.31 -6.73
C ILE A 990 12.85 -27.15 -6.42
N VAL A 991 13.30 -26.41 -7.44
CA VAL A 991 14.20 -25.26 -7.25
C VAL A 991 13.45 -23.93 -7.38
N PRO A 992 13.88 -22.86 -6.69
CA PRO A 992 13.28 -21.54 -6.85
C PRO A 992 13.53 -21.00 -8.27
N GLN A 993 12.71 -20.03 -8.69
CA GLN A 993 12.86 -19.38 -9.99
C GLN A 993 14.20 -18.64 -10.11
N THR A 994 14.71 -18.52 -11.34
CA THR A 994 15.94 -17.80 -11.61
C THR A 994 15.73 -16.29 -11.50
N ALA A 995 16.56 -15.61 -10.71
CA ALA A 995 16.60 -14.15 -10.71
C ALA A 995 17.00 -13.59 -12.09
N LYS A 996 16.43 -12.43 -12.46
CA LYS A 996 16.73 -11.66 -13.67
C LYS A 996 17.47 -10.39 -13.26
N ILE A 997 18.74 -10.28 -13.67
CA ILE A 997 19.53 -9.07 -13.43
C ILE A 997 18.92 -7.91 -14.23
N THR A 998 18.39 -6.92 -13.52
CA THR A 998 17.78 -5.71 -14.10
C THR A 998 18.88 -4.75 -14.53
N THR A 999 19.83 -4.46 -13.63
CA THR A 999 20.84 -3.42 -13.85
C THR A 999 22.23 -3.83 -13.37
N VAL A 1000 23.26 -3.47 -14.15
CA VAL A 1000 24.66 -3.45 -13.72
C VAL A 1000 25.20 -2.04 -13.97
N ALA A 1001 25.41 -1.28 -12.90
CA ALA A 1001 25.71 0.16 -12.96
C ALA A 1001 27.03 0.53 -12.28
N ASN A 1002 27.63 1.63 -12.72
CA ASN A 1002 28.79 2.22 -12.07
C ASN A 1002 28.33 3.08 -10.89
N ALA A 1003 28.75 2.72 -9.69
CA ALA A 1003 28.81 3.63 -8.55
C ALA A 1003 30.09 4.49 -8.61
N THR A 1004 30.26 5.38 -7.62
CA THR A 1004 31.38 6.32 -7.60
C THR A 1004 32.75 5.61 -7.65
N SER A 1005 32.95 4.56 -6.86
CA SER A 1005 34.20 3.81 -6.77
C SER A 1005 34.11 2.35 -7.24
N TYR A 1006 32.92 1.78 -7.40
CA TYR A 1006 32.70 0.35 -7.66
C TYR A 1006 31.53 0.06 -8.62
N MET A 1007 31.13 -1.21 -8.75
CA MET A 1007 29.99 -1.66 -9.55
C MET A 1007 28.82 -2.11 -8.64
N THR A 1008 27.59 -1.75 -8.98
CA THR A 1008 26.38 -2.29 -8.37
C THR A 1008 25.67 -3.23 -9.34
N VAL A 1009 25.10 -4.30 -8.81
CA VAL A 1009 24.27 -5.25 -9.56
C VAL A 1009 22.92 -5.38 -8.84
N SER A 1010 21.83 -5.26 -9.60
CA SER A 1010 20.45 -5.35 -9.10
C SER A 1010 19.67 -6.36 -9.93
N TRP A 1011 18.70 -7.02 -9.30
CA TRP A 1011 17.82 -8.03 -9.91
C TRP A 1011 16.40 -7.86 -9.39
N ASN A 1012 15.43 -8.58 -9.97
CA ASN A 1012 14.08 -8.67 -9.42
C ASN A 1012 14.06 -9.56 -8.17
N LYS A 1013 13.19 -9.26 -7.21
CA LYS A 1013 12.90 -10.19 -6.11
C LYS A 1013 12.31 -11.48 -6.70
N VAL A 1014 12.62 -12.62 -6.08
CA VAL A 1014 12.09 -13.92 -6.47
C VAL A 1014 11.24 -14.47 -5.34
N ASN A 1015 10.01 -14.91 -5.66
CA ASN A 1015 9.10 -15.52 -4.70
C ASN A 1015 9.72 -16.74 -4.04
N LYS A 1016 9.47 -16.92 -2.73
CA LYS A 1016 10.05 -17.99 -1.89
C LYS A 1016 11.59 -18.06 -1.95
N ALA A 1017 12.30 -16.96 -2.24
CA ALA A 1017 13.75 -16.92 -2.07
C ALA A 1017 14.08 -16.80 -0.58
N SER A 1018 15.12 -17.50 -0.11
CA SER A 1018 15.77 -17.19 1.17
C SER A 1018 16.96 -16.23 0.99
N GLY A 1019 17.42 -16.04 -0.24
CA GLY A 1019 18.49 -15.12 -0.57
C GLY A 1019 19.09 -15.39 -1.94
N TYR A 1020 20.24 -14.76 -2.20
CA TYR A 1020 20.89 -14.79 -3.51
C TYR A 1020 22.40 -15.00 -3.41
N TYR A 1021 22.95 -15.80 -4.30
CA TYR A 1021 24.39 -15.88 -4.54
C TYR A 1021 24.76 -15.01 -5.74
N VAL A 1022 25.68 -14.08 -5.53
CA VAL A 1022 26.17 -13.19 -6.59
C VAL A 1022 27.50 -13.72 -7.11
N TYR A 1023 27.55 -13.95 -8.42
CA TYR A 1023 28.73 -14.42 -9.12
C TYR A 1023 29.29 -13.36 -10.06
N ARG A 1024 30.61 -13.33 -10.20
CA ARG A 1024 31.31 -12.40 -11.08
C ARG A 1024 32.38 -13.10 -11.92
N SER A 1025 32.54 -12.65 -13.15
CA SER A 1025 33.65 -13.01 -14.04
C SER A 1025 34.28 -11.76 -14.67
N THR A 1026 35.59 -11.79 -14.92
CA THR A 1026 36.30 -10.73 -15.65
C THR A 1026 36.52 -11.08 -17.13
N ASN A 1027 36.34 -12.35 -17.50
CA ASN A 1027 36.49 -12.86 -18.88
C ASN A 1027 35.17 -13.41 -19.45
N GLY A 1028 34.12 -13.54 -18.65
CA GLY A 1028 32.82 -14.08 -19.03
C GLY A 1028 32.76 -15.60 -19.13
N LYS A 1029 33.86 -16.31 -18.83
CA LYS A 1029 33.95 -17.78 -18.89
C LYS A 1029 33.93 -18.41 -17.51
N LYS A 1030 34.84 -18.00 -16.62
CA LYS A 1030 34.93 -18.51 -15.24
C LYS A 1030 34.26 -17.55 -14.27
N PHE A 1031 33.24 -18.00 -13.55
CA PHE A 1031 32.49 -17.21 -12.57
C PHE A 1031 32.86 -17.63 -11.15
N THR A 1032 33.10 -16.66 -10.26
CA THR A 1032 33.34 -16.90 -8.83
C THR A 1032 32.22 -16.30 -8.00
N LYS A 1033 31.77 -17.01 -6.96
CA LYS A 1033 30.82 -16.45 -5.99
C LYS A 1033 31.54 -15.36 -5.20
N ILE A 1034 31.01 -14.14 -5.24
CA ILE A 1034 31.60 -12.97 -4.57
C ILE A 1034 30.78 -12.53 -3.36
N ALA A 1035 29.52 -12.95 -3.26
CA ALA A 1035 28.66 -12.65 -2.12
C ALA A 1035 27.53 -13.66 -1.96
N THR A 1036 27.06 -13.77 -0.72
CA THR A 1036 25.77 -14.34 -0.35
C THR A 1036 24.94 -13.21 0.25
N VAL A 1037 23.83 -12.87 -0.38
CA VAL A 1037 22.83 -11.94 0.14
C VAL A 1037 21.80 -12.78 0.87
N LYS A 1038 21.75 -12.64 2.21
CA LYS A 1038 20.95 -13.52 3.08
C LYS A 1038 19.49 -13.10 3.27
N SER A 1039 19.12 -11.92 2.78
CA SER A 1039 17.75 -11.42 2.83
C SER A 1039 17.11 -11.53 1.46
N ALA A 1040 15.93 -12.15 1.42
CA ALA A 1040 15.09 -12.24 0.23
C ALA A 1040 14.66 -10.86 -0.29
N ASN A 1041 14.52 -9.89 0.62
CA ASN A 1041 14.11 -8.51 0.35
C ASN A 1041 15.24 -7.64 -0.23
N THR A 1042 16.50 -8.06 -0.11
CA THR A 1042 17.65 -7.31 -0.65
C THR A 1042 18.00 -7.76 -2.07
N ALA A 1043 17.36 -7.17 -3.09
CA ALA A 1043 17.59 -7.51 -4.51
C ALA A 1043 18.69 -6.68 -5.20
N LYS A 1044 19.75 -6.33 -4.45
CA LYS A 1044 20.87 -5.50 -4.90
C LYS A 1044 22.15 -5.85 -4.16
N TYR A 1045 23.28 -5.76 -4.84
CA TYR A 1045 24.60 -5.93 -4.24
C TYR A 1045 25.63 -4.92 -4.77
N SER A 1046 26.44 -4.41 -3.84
CA SER A 1046 27.53 -3.46 -4.10
C SER A 1046 28.87 -4.19 -4.13
N ASP A 1047 29.37 -4.49 -5.33
CA ASP A 1047 30.67 -5.14 -5.53
C ASP A 1047 31.82 -4.13 -5.37
N LYS A 1048 32.12 -3.79 -4.12
CA LYS A 1048 33.18 -2.84 -3.73
C LYS A 1048 34.57 -3.25 -4.23
N LYS A 1049 34.78 -4.51 -4.66
CA LYS A 1049 36.05 -5.00 -5.22
C LYS A 1049 36.16 -4.79 -6.75
N ALA A 1050 35.09 -4.43 -7.44
CA ALA A 1050 35.11 -4.10 -8.87
C ALA A 1050 35.53 -2.64 -9.13
N THR A 1051 36.79 -2.30 -8.83
CA THR A 1051 37.29 -0.92 -8.86
C THR A 1051 38.11 -0.55 -10.09
N LYS A 1052 38.61 -1.54 -10.85
CA LYS A 1052 39.60 -1.34 -11.92
C LYS A 1052 39.01 -0.61 -13.13
N ASN A 1053 39.52 0.58 -13.43
CA ASN A 1053 39.05 1.40 -14.55
C ASN A 1053 39.24 0.69 -15.91
N GLY A 1054 38.18 0.66 -16.70
CA GLY A 1054 38.09 0.01 -18.02
C GLY A 1054 37.84 -1.50 -17.98
N GLN A 1055 37.83 -2.14 -16.81
CA GLN A 1055 37.68 -3.59 -16.69
C GLN A 1055 36.25 -4.03 -17.03
N LYS A 1056 36.13 -5.12 -17.80
CA LYS A 1056 34.88 -5.85 -18.02
C LYS A 1056 34.56 -6.68 -16.79
N TYR A 1057 33.34 -6.58 -16.29
CA TYR A 1057 32.76 -7.45 -15.28
C TYR A 1057 31.46 -8.05 -15.81
N VAL A 1058 31.29 -9.35 -15.63
CA VAL A 1058 30.10 -10.10 -16.02
C VAL A 1058 29.50 -10.69 -14.77
N TYR A 1059 28.24 -10.41 -14.50
CA TYR A 1059 27.53 -10.88 -13.31
C TYR A 1059 26.49 -11.93 -13.67
N LYS A 1060 26.32 -12.88 -12.75
CA LYS A 1060 25.23 -13.86 -12.70
C LYS A 1060 24.71 -13.91 -11.27
N VAL A 1061 23.42 -14.13 -11.10
CA VAL A 1061 22.77 -14.29 -9.80
C VAL A 1061 22.12 -15.67 -9.76
N VAL A 1062 22.19 -16.32 -8.59
CA VAL A 1062 21.49 -17.57 -8.30
C VAL A 1062 20.60 -17.33 -7.11
N THR A 1063 19.33 -17.68 -7.22
CA THR A 1063 18.38 -17.67 -6.10
C THR A 1063 18.58 -18.94 -5.29
N TYR A 1064 18.60 -18.86 -3.97
CA TYR A 1064 18.56 -20.05 -3.11
C TYR A 1064 17.36 -19.98 -2.16
N TYR A 1065 16.86 -21.15 -1.80
CA TYR A 1065 15.82 -21.32 -0.78
C TYR A 1065 16.31 -22.33 0.25
N ASN A 1066 16.10 -22.02 1.52
CA ASN A 1066 16.43 -22.86 2.66
C ASN A 1066 15.15 -23.48 3.23
N GLY A 1067 14.68 -24.54 2.59
CA GLY A 1067 13.59 -25.37 3.08
C GLY A 1067 14.12 -26.57 3.87
N ASN A 1068 13.52 -27.74 3.65
CA ASN A 1068 13.99 -29.00 4.22
C ASN A 1068 15.43 -29.34 3.79
N GLN A 1069 15.84 -28.90 2.60
CA GLN A 1069 17.23 -28.82 2.15
C GLN A 1069 17.44 -27.54 1.33
N THR A 1070 18.68 -27.03 1.32
CA THR A 1070 18.99 -25.87 0.48
C THR A 1070 18.99 -26.24 -1.00
N VAL A 1071 18.06 -25.65 -1.74
CA VAL A 1071 17.97 -25.76 -3.20
C VAL A 1071 18.32 -24.43 -3.86
N SER A 1072 18.84 -24.49 -5.08
CA SER A 1072 19.29 -23.30 -5.82
C SER A 1072 18.81 -23.33 -7.26
N SER A 1073 18.44 -22.16 -7.77
CA SER A 1073 18.08 -21.96 -9.17
C SER A 1073 19.27 -22.22 -10.09
N ALA A 1074 19.02 -22.29 -11.41
CA ALA A 1074 20.09 -22.13 -12.38
C ALA A 1074 20.69 -20.70 -12.32
N TYR A 1075 21.82 -20.49 -13.01
CA TYR A 1075 22.36 -19.16 -13.19
C TYR A 1075 21.39 -18.26 -13.96
N SER A 1076 21.23 -17.02 -13.51
CA SER A 1076 20.62 -15.97 -14.32
C SER A 1076 21.32 -15.81 -15.68
N ALA A 1077 20.62 -15.21 -16.63
CA ALA A 1077 21.26 -14.63 -17.81
C ALA A 1077 22.41 -13.70 -17.38
N ALA A 1078 23.54 -13.79 -18.10
CA ALA A 1078 24.74 -13.04 -17.76
C ALA A 1078 24.58 -11.56 -18.16
N LYS A 1079 24.84 -10.62 -17.25
CA LYS A 1079 24.82 -9.19 -17.55
C LYS A 1079 26.23 -8.61 -17.46
N THR A 1080 26.66 -7.91 -18.51
CA THR A 1080 27.98 -7.29 -18.59
C THR A 1080 27.92 -5.82 -18.19
N GLY A 1081 28.91 -5.37 -17.41
CA GLY A 1081 29.21 -3.96 -17.14
C GLY A 1081 30.70 -3.66 -17.36
N TYR A 1082 31.01 -2.42 -17.71
CA TYR A 1082 32.38 -1.91 -17.75
C TYR A 1082 32.58 -0.88 -16.65
N ARG A 1083 33.55 -1.12 -15.77
CA ARG A 1083 33.90 -0.17 -14.72
C ARG A 1083 34.59 1.05 -15.33
N LEU A 1084 34.06 2.25 -15.07
CA LEU A 1084 34.65 3.52 -15.50
C LEU A 1084 34.77 4.48 -14.33
N SER A 1085 35.99 4.80 -13.93
CA SER A 1085 36.24 5.71 -12.80
C SER A 1085 35.48 7.02 -12.94
N THR A 1086 34.92 7.48 -11.83
CA THR A 1086 34.17 8.73 -11.77
C THR A 1086 35.05 9.91 -12.12
N MET A 1087 34.54 10.79 -12.99
CA MET A 1087 35.28 11.93 -13.48
C MET A 1087 35.40 13.01 -12.41
N LYS A 1088 36.48 13.79 -12.47
CA LYS A 1088 36.66 15.00 -11.67
C LYS A 1088 36.77 16.21 -12.60
N VAL A 1089 35.97 17.25 -12.33
CA VAL A 1089 36.08 18.55 -13.02
C VAL A 1089 37.25 19.31 -12.43
N SER A 1090 38.31 19.50 -13.21
CA SER A 1090 39.52 20.20 -12.76
C SER A 1090 39.38 21.72 -12.81
N SER A 1091 38.59 22.26 -13.73
CA SER A 1091 38.29 23.69 -13.77
C SER A 1091 36.93 23.94 -14.45
N LEU A 1092 36.17 24.90 -13.92
CA LEU A 1092 34.91 25.36 -14.47
C LEU A 1092 34.90 26.90 -14.40
N THR A 1093 34.90 27.58 -15.54
CA THR A 1093 35.06 29.04 -15.60
C THR A 1093 34.11 29.68 -16.61
N ASN A 1094 33.65 30.90 -16.32
CA ASN A 1094 32.93 31.72 -17.30
C ASN A 1094 33.93 32.35 -18.29
N LYS A 1095 33.59 32.32 -19.59
CA LYS A 1095 34.36 32.93 -20.69
C LYS A 1095 33.50 33.97 -21.40
N LYS A 1096 34.16 34.99 -22.00
CA LYS A 1096 33.53 36.07 -22.77
C LYS A 1096 32.56 35.51 -23.81
N GLY A 1097 31.42 36.17 -23.96
CA GLY A 1097 30.40 35.83 -24.95
C GLY A 1097 29.37 34.80 -24.45
N LYS A 1098 29.03 34.84 -23.15
CA LYS A 1098 28.02 34.00 -22.52
C LYS A 1098 28.33 32.50 -22.62
N LYS A 1099 29.56 32.13 -22.24
CA LYS A 1099 30.10 30.76 -22.35
C LYS A 1099 30.56 30.23 -21.00
N VAL A 1100 30.45 28.92 -20.83
CA VAL A 1100 31.16 28.18 -19.77
C VAL A 1100 32.25 27.32 -20.41
N TYR A 1101 33.44 27.36 -19.82
CA TYR A 1101 34.56 26.50 -20.15
C TYR A 1101 34.76 25.49 -19.02
N ILE A 1102 34.72 24.21 -19.38
CA ILE A 1102 34.93 23.09 -18.47
C ILE A 1102 36.20 22.33 -18.89
N LYS A 1103 37.05 22.00 -17.91
CA LYS A 1103 38.30 21.22 -18.07
C LYS A 1103 38.27 20.00 -17.15
N TRP A 1104 38.79 18.88 -17.64
CA TRP A 1104 38.91 17.62 -16.89
C TRP A 1104 40.17 16.85 -17.28
N LYS A 1105 40.54 15.86 -16.47
CA LYS A 1105 41.60 14.89 -16.82
C LYS A 1105 41.02 13.80 -17.73
N LYS A 1106 41.73 13.44 -18.81
CA LYS A 1106 41.31 12.40 -19.76
C LYS A 1106 41.16 11.04 -19.06
N ASN A 1107 40.04 10.34 -19.27
CA ASN A 1107 39.90 8.93 -18.94
C ASN A 1107 40.32 8.07 -20.15
N SER A 1108 41.50 7.45 -20.07
CA SER A 1108 42.09 6.65 -21.16
C SER A 1108 41.28 5.41 -21.56
N LYS A 1109 40.33 4.97 -20.72
CA LYS A 1109 39.49 3.79 -20.98
C LYS A 1109 38.10 4.12 -21.55
N SER A 1110 37.77 5.41 -21.64
CA SER A 1110 36.50 5.92 -22.18
C SER A 1110 36.52 6.10 -23.71
N THR A 1111 35.36 6.00 -24.35
CA THR A 1111 35.15 6.34 -25.78
C THR A 1111 34.55 7.74 -25.97
N GLY A 1112 34.12 8.39 -24.89
CA GLY A 1112 33.67 9.77 -24.91
C GLY A 1112 33.19 10.26 -23.54
N TYR A 1113 32.67 11.48 -23.54
CA TYR A 1113 32.13 12.13 -22.33
C TYR A 1113 30.75 12.72 -22.58
N GLN A 1114 29.95 12.76 -21.53
CA GLN A 1114 28.72 13.55 -21.46
C GLN A 1114 28.87 14.60 -20.39
N ILE A 1115 28.50 15.83 -20.73
CA ILE A 1115 28.45 16.96 -19.81
C ILE A 1115 26.99 17.37 -19.70
N LYS A 1116 26.43 17.25 -18.50
CA LYS A 1116 25.07 17.66 -18.18
C LYS A 1116 25.13 19.01 -17.50
N TYR A 1117 24.31 19.94 -17.94
CA TYR A 1117 24.23 21.28 -17.37
C TYR A 1117 22.78 21.75 -17.30
N VAL A 1118 22.45 22.46 -16.22
CA VAL A 1118 21.09 22.93 -15.94
C VAL A 1118 21.14 24.31 -15.29
N THR A 1119 20.07 25.08 -15.44
CA THR A 1119 19.89 26.40 -14.81
C THR A 1119 18.50 26.49 -14.17
N GLY A 1120 18.42 26.73 -12.85
CA GLY A 1120 17.15 26.66 -12.11
C GLY A 1120 16.42 25.33 -12.28
N LYS A 1121 15.08 25.37 -12.30
CA LYS A 1121 14.17 24.22 -12.52
C LYS A 1121 14.06 23.76 -13.99
N SER A 1122 14.89 24.30 -14.90
CA SER A 1122 14.76 23.95 -16.34
C SER A 1122 15.19 22.52 -16.65
N LYS A 1123 14.61 21.93 -17.72
CA LYS A 1123 15.05 20.62 -18.22
C LYS A 1123 16.55 20.62 -18.51
N ALA A 1124 17.28 19.69 -17.88
CA ALA A 1124 18.73 19.64 -17.96
C ALA A 1124 19.23 19.27 -19.37
N LYS A 1125 20.18 20.02 -19.90
CA LYS A 1125 20.76 19.82 -21.23
C LYS A 1125 22.02 18.97 -21.16
N THR A 1126 22.26 18.19 -22.21
CA THR A 1126 23.46 17.32 -22.30
C THR A 1126 24.23 17.61 -23.59
N VAL A 1127 25.55 17.74 -23.49
CA VAL A 1127 26.45 17.78 -24.65
C VAL A 1127 27.46 16.65 -24.58
N LYS A 1128 27.87 16.15 -25.76
CA LYS A 1128 28.88 15.11 -25.89
C LYS A 1128 30.25 15.71 -26.23
N ALA A 1129 31.31 15.04 -25.78
CA ALA A 1129 32.69 15.30 -26.19
C ALA A 1129 33.39 13.98 -26.56
N SER A 1130 34.38 14.06 -27.46
CA SER A 1130 35.14 12.90 -27.92
C SER A 1130 36.07 12.35 -26.82
N SER A 1131 36.51 11.10 -26.94
CA SER A 1131 37.45 10.46 -25.99
C SER A 1131 38.78 11.20 -25.84
N LYS A 1132 39.20 11.95 -26.86
CA LYS A 1132 40.45 12.73 -26.88
C LYS A 1132 40.30 14.09 -26.18
N ALA A 1133 39.07 14.58 -25.98
CA ALA A 1133 38.83 15.89 -25.39
C ALA A 1133 39.25 15.94 -23.90
N LYS A 1134 39.90 17.05 -23.54
CA LYS A 1134 40.25 17.40 -22.14
C LYS A 1134 39.46 18.63 -21.65
N THR A 1135 38.71 19.26 -22.57
CA THR A 1135 38.03 20.54 -22.38
C THR A 1135 36.77 20.57 -23.24
N LYS A 1136 35.81 21.41 -22.85
CA LYS A 1136 34.67 21.79 -23.70
C LYS A 1136 34.22 23.20 -23.34
N THR A 1137 33.84 23.95 -24.35
CA THR A 1137 33.15 25.24 -24.20
C THR A 1137 31.68 25.04 -24.57
N ILE A 1138 30.78 25.38 -23.65
CA ILE A 1138 29.34 25.41 -23.89
C ILE A 1138 28.95 26.89 -24.05
N SER A 1139 28.28 27.20 -25.16
CA SER A 1139 27.94 28.56 -25.58
C SER A 1139 26.43 28.82 -25.55
N LYS A 1140 26.04 30.04 -25.93
CA LYS A 1140 24.63 30.50 -25.97
C LYS A 1140 23.92 30.37 -24.61
N LEU A 1141 24.65 30.65 -23.54
CA LEU A 1141 24.09 30.67 -22.19
C LEU A 1141 23.50 32.05 -21.87
N LYS A 1142 22.71 32.14 -20.79
CA LYS A 1142 22.11 33.39 -20.35
C LYS A 1142 23.05 34.13 -19.39
N LYS A 1143 23.37 35.40 -19.68
CA LYS A 1143 24.15 36.28 -18.78
C LYS A 1143 23.37 36.46 -17.47
N GLY A 1144 24.08 36.52 -16.35
CA GLY A 1144 23.50 36.62 -15.00
C GLY A 1144 23.03 35.29 -14.41
N LYS A 1145 22.87 34.22 -15.20
CA LYS A 1145 22.37 32.93 -14.71
C LYS A 1145 23.49 32.00 -14.23
N THR A 1146 23.19 31.23 -13.19
CA THR A 1146 24.06 30.16 -12.68
C THR A 1146 23.71 28.84 -13.34
N TYR A 1147 24.75 28.13 -13.79
CA TYR A 1147 24.63 26.79 -14.37
C TYR A 1147 25.29 25.77 -13.46
N LYS A 1148 24.53 24.76 -13.05
CA LYS A 1148 24.99 23.55 -12.36
C LYS A 1148 25.49 22.58 -13.44
N VAL A 1149 26.77 22.20 -13.41
CA VAL A 1149 27.47 21.40 -14.44
C VAL A 1149 28.12 20.17 -13.83
N ARG A 1150 27.92 19.01 -14.46
CA ARG A 1150 28.58 17.74 -14.10
C ARG A 1150 29.00 16.97 -15.34
N ILE A 1151 30.03 16.15 -15.22
CA ILE A 1151 30.59 15.35 -16.33
C ILE A 1151 30.63 13.87 -15.96
N ARG A 1152 30.35 12.99 -16.93
CA ARG A 1152 30.63 11.56 -16.85
C ARG A 1152 31.35 11.09 -18.10
N SER A 1153 32.16 10.05 -17.95
CA SER A 1153 32.74 9.35 -19.08
C SER A 1153 31.81 8.21 -19.51
N TYR A 1154 31.91 7.79 -20.77
CA TYR A 1154 31.23 6.60 -21.25
C TYR A 1154 32.15 5.75 -22.12
N LYS A 1155 31.84 4.46 -22.22
CA LYS A 1155 32.50 3.49 -23.08
C LYS A 1155 31.42 2.82 -23.93
N LYS A 1156 31.53 2.98 -25.25
CA LYS A 1156 30.70 2.29 -26.23
C LYS A 1156 31.42 1.02 -26.64
N VAL A 1157 30.76 -0.13 -26.49
CA VAL A 1157 31.24 -1.44 -26.95
C VAL A 1157 30.12 -2.01 -27.80
N SER A 1158 30.39 -2.17 -29.10
CA SER A 1158 29.35 -2.46 -30.10
C SER A 1158 28.20 -1.43 -30.01
N ASN A 1159 26.96 -1.87 -29.80
CA ASN A 1159 25.78 -0.99 -29.72
C ASN A 1159 25.41 -0.57 -28.28
N VAL A 1160 26.13 -1.04 -27.26
CA VAL A 1160 25.84 -0.74 -25.85
C VAL A 1160 26.76 0.35 -25.32
N THR A 1161 26.19 1.31 -24.59
CA THR A 1161 26.95 2.41 -23.96
C THR A 1161 26.95 2.27 -22.44
N TYR A 1162 28.14 2.15 -21.85
CA TYR A 1162 28.35 2.07 -20.41
C TYR A 1162 28.80 3.42 -19.87
N TYR A 1163 28.10 3.94 -18.87
CA TYR A 1163 28.37 5.24 -18.27
C TYR A 1163 29.10 5.09 -16.93
N SER A 1164 30.07 5.96 -16.66
CA SER A 1164 30.55 6.18 -15.29
C SER A 1164 29.46 6.86 -14.46
N ALA A 1165 29.60 6.82 -13.13
CA ALA A 1165 28.87 7.75 -12.28
C ALA A 1165 29.18 9.22 -12.69
N TRP A 1166 28.23 10.10 -12.42
CA TRP A 1166 28.41 11.54 -12.62
C TRP A 1166 29.46 12.07 -11.65
N SER A 1167 30.27 13.04 -12.10
CA SER A 1167 31.12 13.81 -11.20
C SER A 1167 30.27 14.56 -10.17
N LYS A 1168 30.89 14.92 -9.03
CA LYS A 1168 30.35 15.98 -8.16
C LYS A 1168 29.96 17.19 -9.02
N GLN A 1169 28.80 17.76 -8.74
CA GLN A 1169 28.26 18.92 -9.45
C GLN A 1169 29.08 20.16 -9.11
N LYS A 1170 29.36 21.00 -10.10
CA LYS A 1170 29.99 22.31 -9.91
C LYS A 1170 29.15 23.40 -10.54
N SER A 1171 29.07 24.54 -9.87
CA SER A 1171 28.26 25.68 -10.35
C SER A 1171 29.14 26.78 -10.92
N VAL A 1172 28.61 27.53 -11.89
CA VAL A 1172 29.26 28.71 -12.47
C VAL A 1172 28.25 29.75 -12.94
N LYS A 1173 28.42 31.00 -12.49
CA LYS A 1173 27.61 32.15 -12.92
C LYS A 1173 28.19 32.77 -14.19
N ILE A 1174 27.35 33.01 -15.19
CA ILE A 1174 27.77 33.60 -16.47
C ILE A 1174 27.78 35.13 -16.34
N LYS A 1175 28.95 35.74 -16.18
CA LYS A 1175 29.12 37.19 -15.98
C LYS A 1175 29.54 37.95 -17.24
N LYS A 1176 30.35 37.32 -18.10
CA LYS A 1176 30.99 37.91 -19.29
C LYS A 1176 30.58 37.23 -20.60
#